data_AF-A0A5J5BRM0-F1
#
_entry.id   AF-A0A5J5BRM0-F1
#
_cell.length_a   1.000
_cell.length_b   1.000
_cell.length_c   1.000
_cell.angle_alpha   90.00
_cell.angle_beta   90.00
_cell.angle_gamma   90.00
#
_symmetry.space_group_name_H-M   'P 1'
#
loop_
_entity.id
_entity.type
_entity.pdbx_description
1 polymer ?
#
loop_
_entity_poly.entity_id
_entity_poly.type
_entity_poly.pdbx_seq_one_letter_code
_entity_poly.pdbx_strand_id
1 'polypeptide(L)'
;MASLTKAYVQNRLWNWCWLPKSSMDSTVLVVILLLVFSCVVMSQSIVKTLPGYSGDLPFKLETGYVSVGELEDVQLFYYFIESEGSPKEDPLLLWITGGPGCSSFCGLVYEIGPLNFNTEDFDGNLPTFVLNPYSWTKIASIIFLDAPVGTGFSYANNWESNIVDDTISTAQIYEFFKKWLMNHPKFMSNAVYVGGDSYSGIVVPIIVQEIYKGNTVGHKPFIRLKGYMLGNPVTNQHDDENARVEYAHRMALLSDELYETTKRNCHGEYVNVDPNNAQCLTDLENVTECLQKVNPPQILEPICTFLSPNSTIKRDRRFLKENPTDFLLTSPQYPKLWCRSYNNVLSYIWANDGSVQKALHVREGAKKEWVRCNNSMSYTENVFTSIDYHKNLTNTNYRALIYSGDHDMLVPYLSTHAWIKSLNLSIDDYWKPWFVDGQVSGYSMQYTHKGYKLTFATVKGGGHTAPEYRPKECFAMAYRWYVRVGELEDVQLFYYFIESEGSPKEDPLLLWITGGPGCSSFSGLVYEIGPLNFNTEDFDGNLPTLVLNPYSWTKMASIIFLDAPVGTGFSYANNWESNIVDDTISTAQTYEFFRKWLMNHPKFMSNAVYVGGDSYSGIVVPIIVQEIYKGNAVGRKPFIRLKGYMLGNPVTNQHDDENARVEYAHRMALLSDELYETTKRNCHGEYVNVDPNNARCLKDLENVTEGMATSAPPRAVNSPQVKCLFASAKFLWLHVLLLVVFFHIAASRSVIETLPGFSGTLPFKLEAGYVSVGERDDVQLFYYFIESEKNPVKDPLVLWLTGGPGCSAFSGLVYEIGPLLFDIPAFNGSLPSFQLNPYSWTKLANIIFLDAPVGSGFSYATTSEGYHTSDTKSAKDTYKFLRRWLVDHPKFIKNPLYIAGDSYSGKFVPMIVSEITNGNDARHLPLTSLQGYFLGNPVTDLHKDKNSRVPYAHHMALVSDEYYEGDWCRADESIQECFFDLLQLHNLLSQSAKSSCKGEYISPDPNNAQCINYLQLIKQCIEKLYHPHILEPKCQFAPPNQMN
;
A
#
# COMPACT_ATOMS: atom_id res chain seq x y z
N MET A 1 23.64 65.16 -28.43
CA MET A 1 22.96 65.55 -29.68
C MET A 1 21.47 65.51 -29.39
N ALA A 2 20.80 66.67 -29.38
CA ALA A 2 19.79 67.06 -30.38
C ALA A 2 18.40 66.41 -30.07
N SER A 3 17.50 67.07 -29.32
CA SER A 3 16.58 68.17 -29.74
C SER A 3 15.25 67.60 -30.30
N LEU A 4 14.03 68.11 -30.02
CA LEU A 4 13.53 69.42 -29.53
C LEU A 4 12.06 69.29 -29.03
N THR A 5 11.68 70.04 -27.97
CA THR A 5 10.40 70.80 -27.68
C THR A 5 9.03 70.41 -28.31
N LYS A 6 7.84 70.71 -27.73
CA LYS A 6 7.31 71.93 -27.04
C LYS A 6 6.03 71.54 -26.24
N ALA A 7 5.74 71.97 -25.00
CA ALA A 7 5.31 73.30 -24.50
C ALA A 7 3.86 73.69 -24.92
N TYR A 8 2.87 73.98 -24.05
CA TYR A 8 2.56 75.26 -23.33
C TYR A 8 1.17 75.14 -22.60
N VAL A 9 0.66 75.97 -21.65
CA VAL A 9 1.21 76.90 -20.60
C VAL A 9 0.08 77.52 -19.69
N GLN A 10 0.34 77.79 -18.39
CA GLN A 10 -0.28 78.85 -17.50
C GLN A 10 -1.78 78.82 -17.08
N ASN A 11 -2.31 79.59 -16.10
CA ASN A 11 -1.84 80.17 -14.80
C ASN A 11 -3.04 80.81 -14.04
N ARG A 12 -2.94 80.93 -12.69
CA ARG A 12 -3.31 82.06 -11.77
C ARG A 12 -4.02 81.55 -10.48
N LEU A 13 -3.70 81.91 -9.23
CA LEU A 13 -3.30 83.16 -8.52
C LEU A 13 -4.48 83.99 -7.94
N TRP A 14 -4.76 83.87 -6.62
CA TRP A 14 -4.65 84.95 -5.59
C TRP A 14 -5.16 84.55 -4.17
N ASN A 15 -4.60 85.22 -3.15
CA ASN A 15 -5.01 85.16 -1.73
C ASN A 15 -6.15 86.17 -1.42
N TRP A 16 -6.76 86.10 -0.22
CA TRP A 16 -6.77 87.17 0.80
C TRP A 16 -7.48 86.74 2.11
N CYS A 17 -7.23 87.46 3.21
CA CYS A 17 -7.51 87.06 4.61
C CYS A 17 -8.92 87.45 5.12
N TRP A 18 -9.39 86.85 6.23
CA TRP A 18 -9.48 87.47 7.59
C TRP A 18 -10.20 86.55 8.63
N LEU A 19 -9.84 86.72 9.91
CA LEU A 19 -10.38 86.03 11.11
C LEU A 19 -11.58 86.79 11.72
N PRO A 20 -12.48 86.14 12.53
CA PRO A 20 -12.27 86.16 13.99
C PRO A 20 -12.72 84.91 14.80
N LYS A 21 -12.42 84.98 16.10
CA LYS A 21 -12.38 83.96 17.18
C LYS A 21 -13.70 83.24 17.59
N SER A 22 -13.44 82.11 18.29
CA SER A 22 -14.10 81.54 19.49
C SER A 22 -15.42 80.76 19.39
N SER A 23 -15.34 79.45 19.68
CA SER A 23 -15.72 78.89 20.99
C SER A 23 -15.07 77.51 21.23
N MET A 24 -14.84 77.14 22.48
CA MET A 24 -14.48 75.76 22.87
C MET A 24 -15.68 74.83 22.69
N ASP A 25 -15.47 73.56 22.32
CA ASP A 25 -15.70 72.44 23.25
C ASP A 25 -15.33 71.04 22.70
N SER A 26 -14.56 70.30 23.50
CA SER A 26 -14.81 68.90 23.88
C SER A 26 -15.15 67.82 22.83
N THR A 27 -14.30 67.58 21.81
CA THR A 27 -14.38 66.31 21.00
C THR A 27 -13.06 65.67 20.54
N VAL A 28 -11.90 66.03 21.12
CA VAL A 28 -10.59 65.48 20.67
C VAL A 28 -9.96 64.47 21.65
N LEU A 29 -10.37 64.45 22.92
CA LEU A 29 -9.79 63.52 23.91
C LEU A 29 -10.30 62.08 23.81
N VAL A 30 -11.48 61.85 23.21
CA VAL A 30 -12.08 60.51 23.12
C VAL A 30 -11.46 59.65 22.00
N VAL A 31 -11.00 60.28 20.91
CA VAL A 31 -10.38 59.57 19.77
C VAL A 31 -8.95 59.12 20.09
N ILE A 32 -8.25 59.81 21.00
CA ILE A 32 -6.88 59.45 21.39
C ILE A 32 -6.86 58.42 22.54
N LEU A 33 -7.86 58.41 23.45
CA LEU A 33 -7.98 57.34 24.46
C LEU A 33 -8.46 56.00 23.91
N LEU A 34 -9.22 55.98 22.80
CA LEU A 34 -9.69 54.73 22.17
C LEU A 34 -8.61 54.00 21.33
N LEU A 35 -7.40 54.57 21.21
CA LEU A 35 -6.27 53.95 20.51
C LEU A 35 -5.24 53.28 21.45
N VAL A 36 -5.54 53.16 22.76
CA VAL A 36 -4.60 52.65 23.78
C VAL A 36 -5.02 51.32 24.42
N PHE A 37 -6.20 50.77 24.09
CA PHE A 37 -6.66 49.47 24.59
C PHE A 37 -7.07 48.51 23.46
N SER A 38 -6.07 47.89 22.82
CA SER A 38 -6.08 46.52 22.25
C SER A 38 -4.87 46.28 21.31
N CYS A 39 -3.64 46.45 21.83
CA CYS A 39 -2.48 45.87 21.16
C CYS A 39 -2.53 44.35 21.32
N VAL A 40 -3.05 43.64 20.32
CA VAL A 40 -2.90 42.18 20.23
C VAL A 40 -1.43 41.88 19.98
N VAL A 41 -0.69 41.48 21.02
CA VAL A 41 0.76 41.22 20.94
C VAL A 41 1.00 39.83 20.36
N MET A 42 0.83 39.68 19.05
CA MET A 42 1.29 38.50 18.31
C MET A 42 2.73 38.68 17.83
N SER A 43 3.53 37.63 17.96
CA SER A 43 4.89 37.56 17.45
C SER A 43 4.93 36.47 16.39
N GLN A 44 5.27 36.83 15.15
CA GLN A 44 5.38 35.93 14.01
C GLN A 44 6.70 36.18 13.28
N SER A 45 7.34 35.11 12.81
CA SER A 45 8.63 35.17 12.13
C SER A 45 8.72 34.10 11.03
N ILE A 46 9.28 34.49 9.88
CA ILE A 46 9.52 33.56 8.77
C ILE A 46 10.90 32.93 8.94
N VAL A 47 10.94 31.61 9.11
CA VAL A 47 12.18 30.84 9.24
C VAL A 47 12.67 30.48 7.85
N LYS A 48 13.80 31.07 7.44
CA LYS A 48 14.43 30.76 6.14
C LYS A 48 15.40 29.59 6.21
N THR A 49 16.21 29.56 7.26
CA THR A 49 17.25 28.55 7.51
C THR A 49 16.97 27.93 8.86
N LEU A 50 17.02 26.60 8.93
CA LEU A 50 16.76 25.85 10.15
C LEU A 50 17.99 25.01 10.49
N PRO A 51 18.59 25.12 11.69
CA PRO A 51 19.73 24.28 12.06
C PRO A 51 19.39 22.80 11.92
N GLY A 52 20.30 22.01 11.36
CA GLY A 52 20.04 20.63 10.94
C GLY A 52 19.59 20.48 9.47
N TYR A 53 19.06 21.53 8.83
CA TYR A 53 18.79 21.53 7.39
C TYR A 53 19.88 22.28 6.62
N SER A 54 20.31 21.77 5.46
CA SER A 54 21.37 22.38 4.66
C SER A 54 20.85 23.46 3.71
N GLY A 55 21.10 24.73 4.06
CA GLY A 55 20.70 25.89 3.24
C GLY A 55 19.33 26.46 3.60
N ASP A 56 18.71 27.16 2.65
CA ASP A 56 17.35 27.69 2.79
C ASP A 56 16.32 26.56 2.68
N LEU A 57 15.26 26.63 3.49
CA LEU A 57 14.13 25.71 3.42
C LEU A 57 13.39 25.86 2.07
N PRO A 58 13.04 24.74 1.39
CA PRO A 58 12.34 24.79 0.09
C PRO A 58 10.85 25.13 0.21
N PHE A 59 10.32 25.24 1.43
CA PHE A 59 8.95 25.62 1.77
C PHE A 59 8.97 26.80 2.76
N LYS A 60 7.89 27.58 2.82
CA LYS A 60 7.79 28.66 3.81
C LYS A 60 7.37 28.10 5.17
N LEU A 61 8.34 28.01 6.09
CA LEU A 61 8.08 27.85 7.52
C LEU A 61 7.89 29.23 8.18
N GLU A 62 6.88 29.33 9.02
CA GLU A 62 6.60 30.48 9.87
C GLU A 62 6.35 29.98 11.29
N THR A 63 6.92 30.64 12.28
CA THR A 63 6.73 30.30 13.69
C THR A 63 6.28 31.52 14.47
N GLY A 64 5.61 31.29 15.61
CA GLY A 64 5.17 32.41 16.43
C GLY A 64 4.37 32.02 17.66
N TYR A 65 3.95 33.06 18.38
CA TYR A 65 3.09 32.97 19.55
C TYR A 65 1.80 33.76 19.35
N VAL A 66 0.69 33.18 19.81
CA VAL A 66 -0.61 33.86 19.94
C VAL A 66 -1.05 33.84 21.39
N SER A 67 -1.36 35.02 21.93
CA SER A 67 -1.94 35.17 23.27
C SER A 67 -3.42 34.76 23.29
N VAL A 68 -3.82 33.98 24.29
CA VAL A 68 -5.21 33.50 24.48
C VAL A 68 -5.60 33.48 25.96
N GLY A 69 -6.89 33.34 26.25
CA GLY A 69 -7.49 33.47 27.58
C GLY A 69 -7.84 34.93 27.93
N GLU A 70 -8.72 35.12 28.92
CA GLU A 70 -9.30 36.43 29.26
C GLU A 70 -8.26 37.52 29.60
N LEU A 71 -7.12 37.12 30.17
CA LEU A 71 -6.02 38.00 30.55
C LEU A 71 -4.85 37.98 29.53
N GLU A 72 -5.00 37.25 28.42
CA GLU A 72 -3.92 36.99 27.43
C GLU A 72 -2.66 36.32 28.02
N ASP A 73 -2.78 35.71 29.20
CA ASP A 73 -1.66 35.12 29.96
C ASP A 73 -1.13 33.79 29.40
N VAL A 74 -1.89 33.14 28.52
CA VAL A 74 -1.47 31.90 27.84
C VAL A 74 -0.90 32.22 26.46
N GLN A 75 0.26 31.66 26.15
CA GLN A 75 1.02 31.91 24.94
C GLN A 75 1.20 30.60 24.19
N LEU A 76 0.34 30.36 23.18
CA LEU A 76 0.40 29.16 22.35
C LEU A 76 1.37 29.36 21.18
N PHE A 77 2.34 28.45 21.07
CA PHE A 77 3.34 28.40 20.01
C PHE A 77 2.84 27.56 18.83
N TYR A 78 3.19 27.96 17.61
CA TYR A 78 2.83 27.22 16.40
C TYR A 78 3.98 27.17 15.39
N TYR A 79 3.95 26.10 14.58
CA TYR A 79 4.70 25.99 13.34
C TYR A 79 3.67 26.01 12.19
N PHE A 80 3.78 26.97 11.29
CA PHE A 80 2.92 27.08 10.12
C PHE A 80 3.73 26.85 8.85
N ILE A 81 3.24 25.96 7.98
CA ILE A 81 3.87 25.64 6.70
C ILE A 81 2.85 25.91 5.59
N GLU A 82 3.20 26.76 4.64
CA GLU A 82 2.38 27.00 3.44
C GLU A 82 2.49 25.82 2.47
N SER A 83 1.38 25.51 1.79
CA SER A 83 1.33 24.39 0.83
C SER A 83 2.43 24.51 -0.24
N GLU A 84 3.01 23.38 -0.63
CA GLU A 84 3.93 23.29 -1.77
C GLU A 84 3.18 23.39 -3.12
N GLY A 85 1.84 23.25 -3.11
CA GLY A 85 0.96 23.38 -4.27
C GLY A 85 0.50 24.82 -4.53
N SER A 86 -0.79 25.10 -4.29
CA SER A 86 -1.43 26.41 -4.44
C SER A 86 -1.96 26.93 -3.09
N PRO A 87 -1.13 27.58 -2.24
CA PRO A 87 -1.54 28.08 -0.92
C PRO A 87 -2.81 28.95 -0.86
N LYS A 88 -3.26 29.51 -1.98
CA LYS A 88 -4.50 30.32 -2.05
C LYS A 88 -5.77 29.50 -2.27
N GLU A 89 -5.63 28.27 -2.76
CA GLU A 89 -6.72 27.40 -3.19
C GLU A 89 -6.77 26.13 -2.32
N ASP A 90 -5.59 25.59 -1.99
CA ASP A 90 -5.42 24.40 -1.17
C ASP A 90 -6.00 24.59 0.25
N PRO A 91 -6.50 23.51 0.87
CA PRO A 91 -6.99 23.54 2.25
C PRO A 91 -6.02 24.12 3.28
N LEU A 92 -6.59 24.72 4.33
CA LEU A 92 -5.90 25.04 5.57
C LEU A 92 -6.25 23.96 6.62
N LEU A 93 -5.25 23.27 7.14
CA LEU A 93 -5.38 22.26 8.19
C LEU A 93 -4.81 22.79 9.51
N LEU A 94 -5.61 22.77 10.56
CA LEU A 94 -5.13 22.91 11.94
C LEU A 94 -4.85 21.51 12.50
N TRP A 95 -3.58 21.20 12.79
CA TRP A 95 -3.15 19.91 13.33
C TRP A 95 -2.83 20.01 14.82
N ILE A 96 -3.43 19.10 15.60
CA ILE A 96 -3.23 18.93 17.03
C ILE A 96 -2.71 17.51 17.27
N THR A 97 -1.46 17.34 17.67
CA THR A 97 -0.95 16.04 18.17
C THR A 97 -1.53 15.77 19.57
N GLY A 98 -1.76 14.49 19.90
CA GLY A 98 -2.43 14.08 21.14
C GLY A 98 -1.59 14.12 22.42
N GLY A 99 -1.58 13.02 23.16
CA GLY A 99 -0.94 12.90 24.49
C GLY A 99 -1.95 12.55 25.59
N PRO A 100 -2.47 13.53 26.38
CA PRO A 100 -2.36 14.97 26.19
C PRO A 100 -0.96 15.54 26.51
N GLY A 101 -0.66 16.72 25.98
CA GLY A 101 0.59 17.43 26.28
C GLY A 101 1.78 17.08 25.40
N CYS A 102 1.57 16.40 24.26
CA CYS A 102 2.61 16.12 23.27
C CYS A 102 2.72 17.24 22.24
N SER A 103 3.95 17.65 21.91
CA SER A 103 4.21 18.74 20.95
C SER A 103 3.82 18.34 19.54
N SER A 104 3.09 19.22 18.84
CA SER A 104 2.73 19.05 17.42
C SER A 104 3.94 19.16 16.48
N PHE A 105 5.13 19.43 17.01
CA PHE A 105 6.39 19.17 16.33
C PHE A 105 6.54 17.68 15.93
N CYS A 106 5.94 16.74 16.65
CA CYS A 106 5.90 15.32 16.25
C CYS A 106 5.21 15.14 14.89
N GLY A 107 4.02 15.75 14.74
CA GLY A 107 3.29 15.78 13.47
C GLY A 107 4.12 16.38 12.32
N LEU A 108 5.03 17.31 12.62
CA LEU A 108 5.90 17.97 11.65
C LEU A 108 7.08 17.12 11.19
N VAL A 109 7.72 16.34 12.08
CA VAL A 109 9.00 15.65 11.80
C VAL A 109 8.97 14.11 11.79
N TYR A 110 7.86 13.50 12.21
CA TYR A 110 7.69 12.04 12.20
C TYR A 110 6.49 11.56 11.38
N GLU A 111 5.50 12.44 11.11
CA GLU A 111 4.20 12.00 10.59
C GLU A 111 3.86 12.63 9.23
N ILE A 112 3.34 13.86 9.20
CA ILE A 112 2.71 14.46 8.02
C ILE A 112 3.45 15.69 7.48
N GLY A 113 4.36 16.29 8.24
CA GLY A 113 5.13 17.46 7.82
C GLY A 113 6.28 17.16 6.84
N PRO A 114 6.95 18.20 6.32
CA PRO A 114 7.86 18.11 5.17
C PRO A 114 9.30 17.70 5.52
N LEU A 115 9.59 17.44 6.80
CA LEU A 115 10.92 17.05 7.27
C LEU A 115 10.85 15.68 7.95
N ASN A 116 11.94 14.92 7.85
CA ASN A 116 12.24 13.77 8.70
C ASN A 116 13.65 13.95 9.26
N PHE A 117 13.96 13.44 10.45
CA PHE A 117 15.35 13.37 10.90
C PHE A 117 16.15 12.38 10.05
N ASN A 118 17.41 12.70 9.75
CA ASN A 118 18.37 11.71 9.25
C ASN A 118 18.85 10.84 10.41
N THR A 119 18.38 9.60 10.45
CA THR A 119 18.73 8.62 11.49
C THR A 119 19.94 7.75 11.13
N GLU A 120 20.34 7.71 9.87
CA GLU A 120 21.43 6.83 9.39
C GLU A 120 22.81 7.45 9.63
N ASP A 121 22.94 8.76 9.41
CA ASP A 121 24.20 9.51 9.56
C ASP A 121 24.37 10.18 10.95
N PHE A 122 23.62 9.76 11.97
CA PHE A 122 23.68 10.41 13.28
C PHE A 122 24.98 10.11 14.04
N ASP A 123 25.89 11.08 14.05
CA ASP A 123 27.23 11.00 14.65
C ASP A 123 27.31 11.45 16.12
N GLY A 124 26.18 11.84 16.71
CA GLY A 124 26.09 12.38 18.08
C GLY A 124 26.14 13.90 18.18
N ASN A 125 26.29 14.64 17.06
CA ASN A 125 26.19 16.11 17.04
C ASN A 125 24.72 16.59 16.92
N LEU A 126 24.49 17.82 16.46
CA LEU A 126 23.13 18.34 16.24
C LEU A 126 22.42 17.50 15.15
N PRO A 127 21.22 16.94 15.42
CA PRO A 127 20.49 16.15 14.42
C PRO A 127 20.21 16.93 13.14
N THR A 128 20.27 16.23 12.00
CA THR A 128 20.03 16.80 10.67
C THR A 128 18.70 16.33 10.08
N PHE A 129 18.21 17.03 9.06
CA PHE A 129 16.93 16.76 8.40
C PHE A 129 17.08 16.37 6.93
N VAL A 130 16.20 15.48 6.47
CA VAL A 130 15.90 15.21 5.07
C VAL A 130 14.45 15.59 4.76
N LEU A 131 14.09 15.75 3.49
CA LEU A 131 12.71 16.05 3.09
C LEU A 131 11.83 14.80 3.15
N ASN A 132 10.60 14.96 3.63
CA ASN A 132 9.58 13.91 3.58
C ASN A 132 8.88 13.91 2.20
N PRO A 133 9.06 12.88 1.36
CA PRO A 133 8.43 12.83 0.03
C PRO A 133 6.91 12.63 0.10
N TYR A 134 6.36 12.22 1.24
CA TYR A 134 4.93 11.94 1.46
C TYR A 134 4.26 12.98 2.37
N SER A 135 4.85 14.17 2.50
CA SER A 135 4.26 15.21 3.33
C SER A 135 2.92 15.70 2.82
N TRP A 136 1.99 15.92 3.76
CA TRP A 136 0.67 16.48 3.48
C TRP A 136 0.74 17.97 3.15
N THR A 137 1.88 18.65 3.38
CA THR A 137 2.09 20.03 2.90
C THR A 137 2.09 20.14 1.38
N LYS A 138 2.18 19.02 0.66
CA LYS A 138 2.01 18.98 -0.80
C LYS A 138 0.62 19.34 -1.29
N ILE A 139 -0.39 19.29 -0.41
CA ILE A 139 -1.81 19.49 -0.74
C ILE A 139 -2.58 20.35 0.27
N ALA A 140 -1.94 20.84 1.32
CA ALA A 140 -2.56 21.67 2.34
C ALA A 140 -1.53 22.63 2.94
N SER A 141 -1.97 23.81 3.37
CA SER A 141 -1.21 24.62 4.32
C SER A 141 -1.53 24.13 5.73
N ILE A 142 -0.53 23.87 6.57
CA ILE A 142 -0.73 23.19 7.86
C ILE A 142 -0.21 24.04 9.03
N ILE A 143 -1.04 24.23 10.05
CA ILE A 143 -0.66 24.81 11.35
C ILE A 143 -0.50 23.66 12.34
N PHE A 144 0.72 23.37 12.75
CA PHE A 144 1.03 22.48 13.87
C PHE A 144 1.05 23.30 15.15
N LEU A 145 0.08 23.07 16.05
CA LEU A 145 -0.12 23.88 17.25
C LEU A 145 0.36 23.14 18.50
N ASP A 146 1.29 23.73 19.26
CA ASP A 146 1.63 23.22 20.60
C ASP A 146 0.51 23.62 21.57
N ALA A 147 -0.47 22.74 21.77
CA ALA A 147 -1.55 22.90 22.75
C ALA A 147 -1.81 21.56 23.44
N PRO A 148 -2.28 21.51 24.70
CA PRO A 148 -2.60 22.62 25.62
C PRO A 148 -1.39 23.47 26.06
N VAL A 149 -1.63 24.53 26.83
CA VAL A 149 -0.56 25.32 27.47
C VAL A 149 0.40 24.42 28.28
N GLY A 150 1.71 24.71 28.20
CA GLY A 150 2.75 23.86 28.79
C GLY A 150 3.27 22.73 27.89
N THR A 151 2.61 22.49 26.75
CA THR A 151 3.08 21.59 25.66
C THR A 151 4.20 22.23 24.86
N GLY A 152 5.24 21.48 24.50
CA GLY A 152 6.33 21.96 23.64
C GLY A 152 6.86 23.35 24.04
N PHE A 153 6.83 24.32 23.13
CA PHE A 153 7.24 25.71 23.39
C PHE A 153 6.15 26.64 23.93
N SER A 154 4.91 26.15 24.10
CA SER A 154 3.80 26.89 24.71
C SER A 154 3.93 26.99 26.22
N TYR A 155 3.53 28.14 26.76
CA TYR A 155 3.71 28.50 28.17
C TYR A 155 2.64 29.48 28.66
N ALA A 156 2.54 29.67 29.97
CA ALA A 156 1.77 30.76 30.57
C ALA A 156 2.64 31.70 31.40
N ASN A 157 2.21 32.96 31.52
CA ASN A 157 2.91 34.00 32.29
C ASN A 157 2.79 33.82 33.81
N ASN A 158 1.79 33.07 34.29
CA ASN A 158 1.52 32.79 35.71
C ASN A 158 1.14 31.31 35.92
N TRP A 159 1.16 30.84 37.18
CA TRP A 159 0.97 29.43 37.50
C TRP A 159 -0.51 29.03 37.43
N GLU A 160 -1.42 29.94 37.72
CA GLU A 160 -2.87 29.77 37.62
C GLU A 160 -3.28 29.40 36.19
N SER A 161 -2.72 30.10 35.20
CA SER A 161 -2.98 29.87 33.77
C SER A 161 -2.27 28.64 33.19
N ASN A 162 -1.50 27.89 34.00
CA ASN A 162 -1.01 26.55 33.63
C ASN A 162 -1.97 25.43 34.07
N ILE A 163 -3.03 25.74 34.83
CA ILE A 163 -4.11 24.79 35.16
C ILE A 163 -5.09 24.79 33.99
N VAL A 164 -5.26 23.65 33.34
CA VAL A 164 -6.03 23.53 32.10
C VAL A 164 -6.73 22.17 32.02
N ASP A 165 -7.85 22.12 31.33
CA ASP A 165 -8.64 20.91 31.07
C ASP A 165 -9.04 20.85 29.58
N ASP A 166 -9.71 19.77 29.15
CA ASP A 166 -10.10 19.59 27.73
C ASP A 166 -10.96 20.75 27.20
N THR A 167 -11.82 21.30 28.05
CA THR A 167 -12.76 22.38 27.71
C THR A 167 -12.03 23.72 27.60
N ILE A 168 -11.16 24.04 28.58
CA ILE A 168 -10.34 25.27 28.59
C ILE A 168 -9.34 25.23 27.42
N SER A 169 -8.66 24.10 27.20
CA SER A 169 -7.75 23.89 26.07
C SER A 169 -8.45 24.12 24.74
N THR A 170 -9.64 23.53 24.55
CA THR A 170 -10.44 23.72 23.34
C THR A 170 -10.84 25.18 23.13
N ALA A 171 -11.28 25.89 24.17
CA ALA A 171 -11.62 27.31 24.08
C ALA A 171 -10.41 28.16 23.68
N GLN A 172 -9.23 27.88 24.25
CA GLN A 172 -7.96 28.53 23.91
C GLN A 172 -7.55 28.25 22.45
N ILE A 173 -7.69 27.02 21.96
CA ILE A 173 -7.38 26.64 20.56
C ILE A 173 -8.34 27.34 19.58
N TYR A 174 -9.64 27.43 19.91
CA TYR A 174 -10.61 28.16 19.09
C TYR A 174 -10.33 29.67 19.08
N GLU A 175 -9.90 30.26 20.20
CA GLU A 175 -9.46 31.66 20.26
C GLU A 175 -8.19 31.90 19.44
N PHE A 176 -7.18 31.05 19.62
CA PHE A 176 -5.93 31.02 18.84
C PHE A 176 -6.25 31.08 17.35
N PHE A 177 -7.12 30.19 16.87
CA PHE A 177 -7.35 30.03 15.44
C PHE A 177 -8.10 31.21 14.83
N LYS A 178 -9.03 31.83 15.57
CA LYS A 178 -9.63 33.12 15.17
C LYS A 178 -8.60 34.24 15.08
N LYS A 179 -7.78 34.43 16.11
CA LYS A 179 -6.72 35.47 16.15
C LYS A 179 -5.71 35.26 15.03
N TRP A 180 -5.29 34.02 14.80
CA TRP A 180 -4.38 33.65 13.70
C TRP A 180 -4.98 33.97 12.33
N LEU A 181 -6.24 33.60 12.07
CA LEU A 181 -6.92 33.89 10.79
C LEU A 181 -7.12 35.41 10.56
N MET A 182 -7.36 36.19 11.61
CA MET A 182 -7.45 37.66 11.51
C MET A 182 -6.13 38.29 11.01
N ASN A 183 -5.00 37.77 11.48
CA ASN A 183 -3.67 38.24 11.08
C ASN A 183 -3.18 37.60 9.76
N HIS A 184 -3.82 36.52 9.31
CA HIS A 184 -3.56 35.87 8.03
C HIS A 184 -4.78 35.92 7.08
N PRO A 185 -5.24 37.12 6.68
CA PRO A 185 -6.47 37.29 5.91
C PRO A 185 -6.45 36.58 4.54
N LYS A 186 -5.26 36.27 4.00
CA LYS A 186 -5.12 35.49 2.76
C LYS A 186 -5.66 34.05 2.85
N PHE A 187 -5.79 33.49 4.05
CA PHE A 187 -6.34 32.14 4.26
C PHE A 187 -7.84 32.12 4.63
N MET A 188 -8.49 33.28 4.80
CA MET A 188 -9.93 33.34 5.11
C MET A 188 -10.82 32.75 4.00
N SER A 189 -10.30 32.64 2.77
CA SER A 189 -10.99 32.03 1.62
C SER A 189 -10.81 30.52 1.49
N ASN A 190 -9.83 29.92 2.16
CA ASN A 190 -9.46 28.52 1.96
C ASN A 190 -10.51 27.57 2.57
N ALA A 191 -10.53 26.32 2.12
CA ALA A 191 -11.29 25.28 2.81
C ALA A 191 -10.59 24.92 4.12
N VAL A 192 -11.28 25.01 5.26
CA VAL A 192 -10.68 24.75 6.57
C VAL A 192 -11.02 23.36 7.07
N TYR A 193 -10.01 22.68 7.62
CA TYR A 193 -10.13 21.39 8.29
C TYR A 193 -9.38 21.43 9.64
N VAL A 194 -9.82 20.62 10.59
CA VAL A 194 -9.14 20.40 11.87
C VAL A 194 -8.79 18.91 11.97
N GLY A 195 -7.58 18.58 12.39
CA GLY A 195 -7.11 17.22 12.45
C GLY A 195 -6.15 16.95 13.59
N GLY A 196 -5.87 15.66 13.82
CA GLY A 196 -4.96 15.21 14.85
C GLY A 196 -4.98 13.70 15.03
N ASP A 197 -4.24 13.26 16.03
CA ASP A 197 -4.00 11.86 16.36
C ASP A 197 -4.26 11.57 17.86
N SER A 198 -4.46 10.30 18.22
CA SER A 198 -4.46 9.85 19.62
C SER A 198 -5.49 10.62 20.49
N TYR A 199 -5.06 11.21 21.60
CA TYR A 199 -5.90 12.02 22.51
C TYR A 199 -6.60 13.22 21.82
N SER A 200 -6.17 13.64 20.64
CA SER A 200 -6.89 14.64 19.84
C SER A 200 -8.30 14.19 19.42
N GLY A 201 -8.59 12.88 19.51
CA GLY A 201 -9.95 12.36 19.43
C GLY A 201 -10.93 12.93 20.46
N ILE A 202 -10.43 13.41 21.61
CA ILE A 202 -11.25 14.17 22.57
C ILE A 202 -11.44 15.62 22.12
N VAL A 203 -10.36 16.36 21.88
CA VAL A 203 -10.44 17.83 21.69
C VAL A 203 -10.87 18.28 20.29
N VAL A 204 -10.51 17.57 19.21
CA VAL A 204 -10.84 17.98 17.83
C VAL A 204 -12.35 18.07 17.58
N PRO A 205 -13.19 17.08 17.96
CA PRO A 205 -14.65 17.19 17.82
C PRO A 205 -15.24 18.40 18.54
N ILE A 206 -14.69 18.75 19.71
CA ILE A 206 -15.11 19.92 20.49
C ILE A 206 -14.72 21.21 19.77
N ILE A 207 -13.47 21.32 19.27
CA ILE A 207 -13.00 22.47 18.48
C ILE A 207 -13.88 22.69 17.25
N VAL A 208 -14.19 21.62 16.52
CA VAL A 208 -15.05 21.65 15.32
C VAL A 208 -16.46 22.11 15.68
N GLN A 209 -17.01 21.65 16.82
CA GLN A 209 -18.32 22.09 17.31
C GLN A 209 -18.32 23.56 17.77
N GLU A 210 -17.25 24.07 18.38
CA GLU A 210 -17.12 25.50 18.74
C GLU A 210 -16.98 26.41 17.50
N ILE A 211 -16.25 25.97 16.47
CA ILE A 211 -16.20 26.66 15.18
C ILE A 211 -17.60 26.71 14.54
N TYR A 212 -18.34 25.59 14.55
CA TYR A 212 -19.71 25.52 14.03
C TYR A 212 -20.68 26.44 14.78
N LYS A 213 -20.67 26.42 16.11
CA LYS A 213 -21.46 27.34 16.95
C LYS A 213 -21.12 28.79 16.63
N GLY A 214 -19.83 29.12 16.62
CA GLY A 214 -19.33 30.47 16.33
C GLY A 214 -19.76 31.01 14.97
N ASN A 215 -19.64 30.18 13.92
CA ASN A 215 -20.13 30.52 12.59
C ASN A 215 -21.64 30.75 12.57
N THR A 216 -22.41 29.91 13.28
CA THR A 216 -23.88 29.98 13.36
C THR A 216 -24.35 31.26 14.06
N VAL A 217 -23.69 31.71 15.12
CA VAL A 217 -24.01 32.96 15.84
C VAL A 217 -23.38 34.20 15.19
N GLY A 218 -22.59 34.04 14.11
CA GLY A 218 -22.02 35.14 13.34
C GLY A 218 -20.72 35.74 13.89
N HIS A 219 -19.99 35.00 14.75
CA HIS A 219 -18.64 35.40 15.18
C HIS A 219 -17.72 35.68 13.98
N LYS A 220 -16.73 36.56 14.19
CA LYS A 220 -15.71 36.92 13.19
C LYS A 220 -14.33 36.42 13.63
N PRO A 221 -13.46 36.01 12.69
CA PRO A 221 -13.74 35.80 11.26
C PRO A 221 -14.68 34.59 11.05
N PHE A 222 -15.42 34.56 9.93
CA PHE A 222 -16.18 33.37 9.55
C PHE A 222 -15.21 32.31 9.05
N ILE A 223 -15.21 31.14 9.66
CA ILE A 223 -14.25 30.07 9.37
C ILE A 223 -14.90 29.12 8.36
N ARG A 224 -14.30 28.97 7.17
CA ARG A 224 -14.81 28.12 6.07
C ARG A 224 -14.59 26.62 6.32
N LEU A 225 -14.97 26.14 7.49
CA LEU A 225 -14.89 24.76 7.93
C LEU A 225 -15.63 23.83 6.94
N LYS A 226 -14.95 22.76 6.51
CA LYS A 226 -15.45 21.74 5.59
C LYS A 226 -15.49 20.35 6.20
N GLY A 227 -14.65 20.09 7.19
CA GLY A 227 -14.56 18.77 7.79
C GLY A 227 -13.49 18.69 8.86
N TYR A 228 -13.25 17.47 9.32
CA TYR A 228 -12.22 17.16 10.29
C TYR A 228 -11.69 15.74 10.06
N MET A 229 -10.57 15.41 10.70
CA MET A 229 -9.91 14.10 10.54
C MET A 229 -9.22 13.65 11.81
N LEU A 230 -9.14 12.34 12.03
CA LEU A 230 -8.62 11.75 13.25
C LEU A 230 -7.90 10.42 12.97
N GLY A 231 -6.64 10.33 13.39
CA GLY A 231 -5.85 9.09 13.40
C GLY A 231 -5.85 8.43 14.78
N ASN A 232 -6.19 7.14 14.84
CA ASN A 232 -6.21 6.32 16.06
C ASN A 232 -6.82 7.05 17.28
N PRO A 233 -8.03 7.63 17.16
CA PRO A 233 -8.53 8.59 18.15
C PRO A 233 -9.03 7.96 19.43
N VAL A 234 -8.51 8.41 20.57
CA VAL A 234 -9.15 8.19 21.87
C VAL A 234 -10.48 8.94 21.87
N THR A 235 -11.58 8.22 22.07
CA THR A 235 -12.95 8.81 22.08
C THR A 235 -13.76 8.38 23.30
N ASN A 236 -13.39 7.27 23.92
CA ASN A 236 -13.75 6.90 25.27
C ASN A 236 -12.64 5.97 25.79
N GLN A 237 -11.72 6.51 26.59
CA GLN A 237 -10.55 5.77 27.08
C GLN A 237 -10.92 4.44 27.75
N HIS A 238 -12.08 4.38 28.41
CA HIS A 238 -12.57 3.16 29.04
C HIS A 238 -12.82 2.03 28.04
N ASP A 239 -13.45 2.36 26.92
CA ASP A 239 -13.83 1.40 25.88
C ASP A 239 -12.62 1.10 24.98
N ASP A 240 -11.77 2.11 24.73
CA ASP A 240 -10.49 1.99 24.03
C ASP A 240 -9.52 1.04 24.79
N GLU A 241 -9.45 1.12 26.12
CA GLU A 241 -8.67 0.20 26.96
C GLU A 241 -9.29 -1.21 27.06
N ASN A 242 -10.62 -1.31 27.14
CA ASN A 242 -11.32 -2.61 27.17
C ASN A 242 -11.16 -3.39 25.85
N ALA A 243 -11.20 -2.70 24.70
CA ALA A 243 -11.02 -3.30 23.38
C ALA A 243 -9.66 -3.99 23.18
N ARG A 244 -8.64 -3.66 23.99
CA ARG A 244 -7.28 -4.24 23.88
C ARG A 244 -7.24 -5.75 24.09
N VAL A 245 -8.10 -6.30 24.95
CA VAL A 245 -8.14 -7.76 25.22
C VAL A 245 -8.69 -8.52 24.02
N GLU A 246 -9.74 -8.00 23.37
CA GLU A 246 -10.26 -8.60 22.14
C GLU A 246 -9.31 -8.41 20.96
N TYR A 247 -8.71 -7.22 20.82
CA TYR A 247 -7.71 -6.98 19.80
C TYR A 247 -6.51 -7.95 19.93
N ALA A 248 -6.03 -8.16 21.16
CA ALA A 248 -4.93 -9.09 21.43
C ALA A 248 -5.29 -10.54 21.07
N HIS A 249 -6.53 -10.96 21.31
CA HIS A 249 -7.05 -12.27 20.85
C HIS A 249 -7.09 -12.36 19.32
N ARG A 250 -7.65 -11.36 18.63
CA ARG A 250 -7.68 -11.30 17.16
C ARG A 250 -6.27 -11.37 16.54
N MET A 251 -5.28 -10.73 17.16
CA MET A 251 -3.88 -10.76 16.71
C MET A 251 -3.07 -11.98 17.21
N ALA A 252 -3.75 -13.02 17.73
CA ALA A 252 -3.16 -14.27 18.22
C ALA A 252 -2.13 -14.10 19.35
N LEU A 253 -2.22 -13.01 20.11
CA LEU A 253 -1.41 -12.76 21.32
C LEU A 253 -2.00 -13.42 22.58
N LEU A 254 -3.29 -13.81 22.52
CA LEU A 254 -4.00 -14.59 23.54
C LEU A 254 -4.59 -15.84 22.88
N SER A 255 -4.60 -16.97 23.59
CA SER A 255 -5.28 -18.18 23.13
C SER A 255 -6.80 -18.05 23.25
N ASP A 256 -7.54 -18.82 22.45
CA ASP A 256 -9.01 -18.90 22.51
C ASP A 256 -9.48 -19.24 23.94
N GLU A 257 -8.83 -20.20 24.61
CA GLU A 257 -9.19 -20.60 25.97
C GLU A 257 -9.06 -19.45 26.97
N LEU A 258 -7.94 -18.72 26.94
CA LEU A 258 -7.69 -17.60 27.84
C LEU A 258 -8.61 -16.42 27.55
N TYR A 259 -8.83 -16.08 26.28
CA TYR A 259 -9.77 -15.01 25.92
C TYR A 259 -11.19 -15.35 26.39
N GLU A 260 -11.67 -16.57 26.12
CA GLU A 260 -13.01 -17.00 26.52
C GLU A 260 -13.18 -17.17 28.03
N THR A 261 -12.15 -17.54 28.81
CA THR A 261 -12.23 -17.50 30.29
C THR A 261 -12.25 -16.07 30.79
N THR A 262 -11.32 -15.22 30.33
CA THR A 262 -11.24 -13.81 30.73
C THR A 262 -12.55 -13.10 30.45
N LYS A 263 -13.08 -13.17 29.22
CA LYS A 263 -14.34 -12.56 28.80
C LYS A 263 -15.53 -12.98 29.67
N ARG A 264 -15.60 -14.27 30.01
CA ARG A 264 -16.68 -14.84 30.83
C ARG A 264 -16.58 -14.44 32.29
N ASN A 265 -15.39 -14.57 32.88
CA ASN A 265 -15.14 -14.35 34.31
C ASN A 265 -15.10 -12.86 34.66
N CYS A 266 -14.63 -12.01 33.74
CA CYS A 266 -14.61 -10.55 33.86
C CYS A 266 -15.87 -9.87 33.28
N HIS A 267 -16.80 -10.62 32.70
CA HIS A 267 -18.04 -10.10 32.09
C HIS A 267 -17.84 -9.03 30.99
N GLY A 268 -16.69 -9.07 30.30
CA GLY A 268 -16.30 -8.07 29.29
C GLY A 268 -15.71 -6.77 29.82
N GLU A 269 -15.50 -6.65 31.14
CA GLU A 269 -14.87 -5.50 31.80
C GLU A 269 -13.45 -5.86 32.25
N TYR A 270 -12.43 -5.18 31.75
CA TYR A 270 -11.00 -5.49 31.96
C TYR A 270 -10.21 -4.32 32.57
N VAL A 271 -10.87 -3.17 32.76
CA VAL A 271 -10.30 -1.92 33.28
C VAL A 271 -10.76 -1.70 34.72
N ASN A 272 -12.08 -1.63 34.94
CA ASN A 272 -12.71 -1.32 36.22
C ASN A 272 -13.30 -2.56 36.90
N VAL A 273 -12.49 -3.61 37.06
CA VAL A 273 -12.93 -4.91 37.56
C VAL A 273 -13.24 -4.94 39.05
N ASP A 274 -14.18 -5.81 39.46
CA ASP A 274 -14.45 -6.06 40.88
C ASP A 274 -13.22 -6.67 41.57
N PRO A 275 -12.61 -6.00 42.56
CA PRO A 275 -11.41 -6.51 43.24
C PRO A 275 -11.67 -7.79 44.06
N ASN A 276 -12.93 -8.21 44.23
CA ASN A 276 -13.29 -9.47 44.89
C ASN A 276 -13.44 -10.64 43.90
N ASN A 277 -13.46 -10.38 42.59
CA ASN A 277 -13.58 -11.40 41.55
C ASN A 277 -12.22 -12.06 41.27
N ALA A 278 -11.86 -13.01 42.13
CA ALA A 278 -10.57 -13.69 42.06
C ALA A 278 -10.32 -14.38 40.71
N GLN A 279 -11.35 -14.96 40.08
CA GLN A 279 -11.22 -15.58 38.75
C GLN A 279 -10.82 -14.55 37.68
N CYS A 280 -11.52 -13.42 37.61
CA CYS A 280 -11.18 -12.34 36.67
C CYS A 280 -9.77 -11.80 36.91
N LEU A 281 -9.38 -11.59 38.18
CA LEU A 281 -8.02 -11.12 38.50
C LEU A 281 -6.93 -12.12 38.05
N THR A 282 -7.15 -13.43 38.24
CA THR A 282 -6.22 -14.47 37.77
C THR A 282 -6.14 -14.51 36.23
N ASP A 283 -7.28 -14.43 35.55
CA ASP A 283 -7.31 -14.38 34.07
C ASP A 283 -6.58 -13.12 33.54
N LEU A 284 -6.80 -11.95 34.16
CA LEU A 284 -6.10 -10.71 33.78
C LEU A 284 -4.61 -10.71 34.11
N GLU A 285 -4.15 -11.44 35.13
CA GLU A 285 -2.73 -11.67 35.38
C GLU A 285 -2.10 -12.49 34.26
N ASN A 286 -2.77 -13.56 33.80
CA ASN A 286 -2.32 -14.36 32.65
C ASN A 286 -2.30 -13.55 31.34
N VAL A 287 -3.36 -12.75 31.07
CA VAL A 287 -3.40 -11.81 29.92
C VAL A 287 -2.25 -10.80 30.00
N THR A 288 -1.95 -10.28 31.20
CA THR A 288 -0.82 -9.37 31.40
C THR A 288 0.52 -10.07 31.15
N GLU A 289 0.68 -11.35 31.55
CA GLU A 289 1.90 -12.12 31.30
C GLU A 289 2.18 -12.29 29.79
N CYS A 290 1.14 -12.52 28.99
CA CYS A 290 1.23 -12.57 27.52
C CYS A 290 1.61 -11.21 26.91
N LEU A 291 1.00 -10.11 27.37
CA LEU A 291 1.08 -8.81 26.70
C LEU A 291 2.20 -7.88 27.19
N GLN A 292 2.77 -8.10 28.37
CA GLN A 292 3.81 -7.23 28.99
C GLN A 292 5.07 -7.00 28.14
N LYS A 293 5.33 -7.82 27.11
CA LYS A 293 6.47 -7.67 26.17
C LYS A 293 6.07 -7.28 24.75
N VAL A 294 4.78 -7.08 24.48
CA VAL A 294 4.26 -6.60 23.19
C VAL A 294 4.22 -5.08 23.21
N ASN A 295 4.80 -4.43 22.20
CA ASN A 295 4.82 -2.97 22.08
C ASN A 295 3.41 -2.44 21.69
N PRO A 296 2.66 -1.77 22.59
CA PRO A 296 1.26 -1.45 22.28
C PRO A 296 1.05 -0.47 21.11
N PRO A 297 1.88 0.58 20.88
CA PRO A 297 1.71 1.44 19.70
C PRO A 297 1.91 0.75 18.35
N GLN A 298 2.62 -0.38 18.30
CA GLN A 298 2.91 -1.13 17.08
C GLN A 298 3.36 -2.54 17.47
N ILE A 299 2.44 -3.50 17.45
CA ILE A 299 2.66 -4.83 18.05
C ILE A 299 3.74 -5.68 17.35
N LEU A 300 4.17 -5.30 16.13
CA LEU A 300 5.25 -5.96 15.41
C LEU A 300 6.65 -5.41 15.73
N GLU A 301 6.74 -4.25 16.38
CA GLU A 301 8.02 -3.65 16.78
C GLU A 301 8.39 -4.02 18.23
N PRO A 302 9.69 -4.06 18.59
CA PRO A 302 10.12 -4.41 19.94
C PRO A 302 9.75 -3.35 20.99
N ILE A 303 9.57 -3.76 22.26
CA ILE A 303 9.61 -2.81 23.39
C ILE A 303 11.05 -2.38 23.64
N CYS A 304 11.27 -1.07 23.69
CA CYS A 304 12.59 -0.46 23.65
C CYS A 304 12.98 0.32 24.92
N THR A 305 12.30 0.08 26.04
CA THR A 305 12.65 0.60 27.36
C THR A 305 13.56 -0.39 28.12
N PHE A 306 14.66 0.11 28.67
CA PHE A 306 15.48 -0.69 29.58
C PHE A 306 14.70 -0.96 30.87
N LEU A 307 14.39 -2.24 31.11
CA LEU A 307 13.92 -2.72 32.42
C LEU A 307 15.06 -2.51 33.44
N SER A 308 15.00 -1.40 34.18
CA SER A 308 15.88 -1.21 35.33
C SER A 308 15.63 -2.37 36.33
N PRO A 309 16.64 -3.18 36.72
CA PRO A 309 16.42 -4.48 37.35
C PRO A 309 15.68 -4.49 38.71
N ASN A 310 15.33 -3.32 39.25
CA ASN A 310 14.71 -3.13 40.56
C ASN A 310 13.52 -2.16 40.58
N SER A 311 12.99 -1.71 39.43
CA SER A 311 11.71 -0.99 39.44
C SER A 311 10.58 -1.99 39.68
N THR A 312 10.13 -2.08 40.94
CA THR A 312 8.83 -2.69 41.27
C THR A 312 7.75 -1.94 40.50
N ILE A 313 7.22 -2.56 39.45
CA ILE A 313 6.22 -1.96 38.55
C ILE A 313 4.93 -1.77 39.36
N LYS A 314 4.77 -0.59 39.95
CA LYS A 314 3.46 -0.13 40.42
C LYS A 314 2.56 0.10 39.21
N ARG A 315 1.30 -0.29 39.35
CA ARG A 315 0.28 -0.46 38.30
C ARG A 315 -0.21 0.84 37.63
N ASP A 316 0.66 1.78 37.29
CA ASP A 316 0.29 2.93 36.46
C ASP A 316 0.18 2.48 34.99
N ARG A 317 -1.03 2.10 34.57
CA ARG A 317 -1.39 1.81 33.16
C ARG A 317 -1.37 3.06 32.26
N ARG A 318 -1.15 4.25 32.82
CA ARG A 318 -1.12 5.53 32.09
C ARG A 318 0.26 5.81 31.51
N PHE A 319 0.37 5.66 30.20
CA PHE A 319 1.46 6.10 29.32
C PHE A 319 2.87 5.60 29.69
N LEU A 320 3.49 4.82 28.80
CA LEU A 320 4.88 4.40 28.93
C LEU A 320 5.77 5.63 29.11
N LYS A 321 6.45 5.74 30.26
CA LYS A 321 7.24 6.91 30.64
C LYS A 321 8.51 6.99 29.78
N GLU A 322 8.44 7.72 28.68
CA GLU A 322 9.62 8.15 27.92
C GLU A 322 10.44 9.14 28.77
N ASN A 323 11.56 8.69 29.34
CA ASN A 323 12.52 9.55 30.04
C ASN A 323 13.77 9.76 29.17
N PRO A 324 14.03 10.98 28.65
CA PRO A 324 15.18 11.23 27.77
C PRO A 324 16.54 10.82 28.36
N THR A 325 16.71 10.90 29.69
CA THR A 325 18.00 10.54 30.32
C THR A 325 18.31 9.04 30.25
N ASP A 326 17.30 8.18 30.15
CA ASP A 326 17.49 6.73 30.20
C ASP A 326 18.05 6.20 28.86
N PHE A 327 17.82 6.93 27.76
CA PHE A 327 18.40 6.63 26.44
C PHE A 327 19.85 7.09 26.32
N LEU A 328 20.20 8.24 26.91
CA LEU A 328 21.53 8.86 26.85
C LEU A 328 22.63 8.10 27.62
N LEU A 329 22.27 7.07 28.40
CA LEU A 329 23.20 6.25 29.19
C LEU A 329 23.77 5.03 28.44
N THR A 330 23.51 4.90 27.13
CA THR A 330 23.88 3.71 26.36
C THR A 330 25.29 3.78 25.74
N SER A 331 26.00 2.65 25.76
CA SER A 331 27.38 2.52 25.27
C SER A 331 27.41 1.94 23.84
N PRO A 332 28.35 2.35 22.94
CA PRO A 332 28.30 2.00 21.51
C PRO A 332 28.60 0.53 21.14
N GLN A 333 28.69 -0.39 22.10
CA GLN A 333 29.29 -1.73 21.90
C GLN A 333 28.33 -2.90 21.68
N TYR A 334 27.03 -2.65 21.45
CA TYR A 334 26.07 -3.71 21.09
C TYR A 334 25.46 -3.50 19.71
N PRO A 335 25.72 -4.39 18.73
CA PRO A 335 25.04 -4.35 17.44
C PRO A 335 23.64 -5.01 17.52
N LYS A 336 22.69 -4.46 16.75
CA LYS A 336 21.43 -5.12 16.30
C LYS A 336 20.24 -5.27 17.26
N LEU A 337 19.85 -4.22 17.99
CA LEU A 337 18.42 -3.92 18.16
C LEU A 337 18.18 -2.43 17.88
N TRP A 338 17.65 -2.13 16.70
CA TRP A 338 17.15 -0.80 16.36
C TRP A 338 15.71 -0.65 16.85
N CYS A 339 15.36 0.56 17.27
CA CYS A 339 14.09 0.88 17.90
C CYS A 339 13.60 2.24 17.41
N ARG A 340 12.37 2.30 16.91
CA ARG A 340 11.75 3.54 16.42
C ARG A 340 11.74 4.66 17.46
N SER A 341 11.45 4.33 18.71
CA SER A 341 11.43 5.32 19.81
C SER A 341 12.79 5.95 20.11
N TYR A 342 13.91 5.39 19.64
CA TYR A 342 15.22 6.05 19.75
C TYR A 342 15.29 7.31 18.88
N ASN A 343 14.49 7.40 17.80
CA ASN A 343 14.38 8.60 16.97
C ASN A 343 13.86 9.80 17.79
N ASN A 344 13.02 9.57 18.82
CA ASN A 344 12.47 10.62 19.68
C ASN A 344 13.57 11.43 20.40
N VAL A 345 14.73 10.82 20.67
CA VAL A 345 15.90 11.48 21.26
C VAL A 345 16.41 12.61 20.36
N LEU A 346 16.32 12.46 19.04
CA LEU A 346 16.74 13.48 18.07
C LEU A 346 15.91 14.76 18.24
N SER A 347 14.57 14.65 18.37
CA SER A 347 13.75 15.83 18.66
C SER A 347 14.10 16.52 19.98
N TYR A 348 14.46 15.76 21.03
CA TYR A 348 14.87 16.34 22.31
C TYR A 348 16.21 17.08 22.21
N ILE A 349 17.25 16.48 21.60
CA ILE A 349 18.55 17.12 21.40
C ILE A 349 18.39 18.39 20.55
N TRP A 350 17.63 18.27 19.46
CA TRP A 350 17.45 19.35 18.50
C TRP A 350 16.66 20.53 19.07
N ALA A 351 15.50 20.31 19.68
CA ALA A 351 14.64 21.39 20.20
C ALA A 351 15.23 22.11 21.44
N ASN A 352 16.18 21.49 22.15
CA ASN A 352 16.90 22.10 23.26
C ASN A 352 18.20 22.82 22.85
N ASP A 353 18.59 22.77 21.57
CA ASP A 353 19.73 23.56 21.10
C ASP A 353 19.39 25.06 21.04
N GLY A 354 20.29 25.89 21.57
CA GLY A 354 20.07 27.34 21.64
C GLY A 354 20.07 28.05 20.27
N SER A 355 20.72 27.48 19.26
CA SER A 355 20.66 27.99 17.88
C SER A 355 19.33 27.64 17.21
N VAL A 356 18.78 26.45 17.49
CA VAL A 356 17.45 26.02 17.05
C VAL A 356 16.37 26.90 17.65
N GLN A 357 16.35 27.08 18.97
CA GLN A 357 15.35 27.95 19.64
C GLN A 357 15.39 29.39 19.10
N LYS A 358 16.59 29.91 18.83
CA LYS A 358 16.79 31.22 18.21
C LYS A 358 16.27 31.27 16.77
N ALA A 359 16.50 30.23 15.97
CA ALA A 359 16.01 30.14 14.58
C ALA A 359 14.48 29.99 14.51
N LEU A 360 13.87 29.29 15.46
CA LEU A 360 12.43 29.16 15.64
C LEU A 360 11.76 30.38 16.30
N HIS A 361 12.53 31.40 16.68
CA HIS A 361 12.06 32.59 17.39
C HIS A 361 11.33 32.28 18.72
N VAL A 362 11.75 31.22 19.41
CA VAL A 362 11.32 30.92 20.79
C VAL A 362 11.78 32.06 21.70
N ARG A 363 10.89 32.49 22.61
CA ARG A 363 11.17 33.60 23.52
C ARG A 363 12.17 33.14 24.60
N GLU A 364 13.28 33.85 24.75
CA GLU A 364 14.32 33.53 25.73
C GLU A 364 13.74 33.46 27.15
N GLY A 365 13.99 32.35 27.86
CA GLY A 365 13.48 32.10 29.21
C GLY A 365 12.01 31.69 29.31
N ALA A 366 11.24 31.68 28.21
CA ALA A 366 9.83 31.26 28.23
C ALA A 366 9.64 29.75 28.50
N LYS A 367 10.59 28.94 28.03
CA LYS A 367 10.68 27.51 28.33
C LYS A 367 12.12 27.19 28.74
N LYS A 368 12.30 26.46 29.85
CA LYS A 368 13.64 26.03 30.32
C LYS A 368 14.17 24.81 29.57
N GLU A 369 13.25 23.91 29.22
CA GLU A 369 13.52 22.62 28.60
C GLU A 369 12.31 22.25 27.74
N TRP A 370 12.55 21.88 26.49
CA TRP A 370 11.56 21.28 25.61
C TRP A 370 11.55 19.77 25.83
N VAL A 371 10.37 19.19 25.96
CA VAL A 371 10.16 17.73 26.02
C VAL A 371 9.06 17.34 25.04
N ARG A 372 9.17 16.13 24.47
CA ARG A 372 8.23 15.65 23.45
C ARG A 372 6.79 15.62 23.97
N CYS A 373 6.59 15.08 25.17
CA CYS A 373 5.32 15.03 25.88
C CYS A 373 5.51 15.43 27.34
N ASN A 374 4.76 16.44 27.83
CA ASN A 374 4.93 17.00 29.17
C ASN A 374 4.00 16.36 30.21
N ASN A 375 4.33 15.15 30.65
CA ASN A 375 3.55 14.39 31.64
C ASN A 375 3.49 15.02 33.06
N SER A 376 4.18 16.14 33.31
CA SER A 376 4.18 16.86 34.60
C SER A 376 3.32 18.12 34.58
N MET A 377 2.54 18.33 33.51
CA MET A 377 1.63 19.46 33.38
C MET A 377 0.38 19.34 34.29
N SER A 378 -0.22 20.46 34.66
CA SER A 378 -1.45 20.50 35.46
C SER A 378 -2.71 20.34 34.58
N TYR A 379 -2.77 19.24 33.83
CA TYR A 379 -3.92 18.89 32.98
C TYR A 379 -4.99 18.13 33.77
N THR A 380 -6.27 18.40 33.49
CA THR A 380 -7.39 17.57 33.96
C THR A 380 -8.19 17.06 32.76
N GLU A 381 -8.23 15.74 32.62
CA GLU A 381 -9.08 15.01 31.66
C GLU A 381 -10.53 15.10 32.18
N ASN A 382 -11.30 16.12 31.75
CA ASN A 382 -12.65 16.41 32.21
C ASN A 382 -13.75 16.01 31.22
N VAL A 383 -13.40 15.65 29.99
CA VAL A 383 -14.32 15.10 28.98
C VAL A 383 -14.08 13.60 28.82
N PHE A 384 -14.92 12.80 29.49
CA PHE A 384 -14.83 11.33 29.46
C PHE A 384 -15.12 10.71 28.09
N THR A 385 -15.89 11.38 27.22
CA THR A 385 -16.14 10.93 25.85
C THR A 385 -16.42 12.07 24.87
N SER A 386 -15.94 11.91 23.64
CA SER A 386 -16.22 12.82 22.52
C SER A 386 -17.30 12.31 21.55
N ILE A 387 -17.88 11.13 21.79
CA ILE A 387 -18.85 10.48 20.89
C ILE A 387 -20.10 11.37 20.67
N ASP A 388 -20.58 12.05 21.72
CA ASP A 388 -21.71 12.99 21.60
C ASP A 388 -21.37 14.23 20.75
N TYR A 389 -20.11 14.67 20.71
CA TYR A 389 -19.67 15.75 19.81
C TYR A 389 -19.65 15.29 18.36
N HIS A 390 -19.14 14.08 18.07
CA HIS A 390 -19.28 13.47 16.75
C HIS A 390 -20.75 13.37 16.33
N LYS A 391 -21.62 12.91 17.23
CA LYS A 391 -23.08 12.77 17.02
C LYS A 391 -23.74 14.11 16.72
N ASN A 392 -23.39 15.18 17.43
CA ASN A 392 -23.87 16.53 17.12
C ASN A 392 -23.49 16.96 15.69
N LEU A 393 -22.24 16.73 15.31
CA LEU A 393 -21.69 17.10 14.01
C LEU A 393 -22.32 16.34 12.83
N THR A 394 -22.97 15.19 13.06
CA THR A 394 -23.74 14.46 12.02
C THR A 394 -24.90 15.26 11.42
N ASN A 395 -25.37 16.32 12.10
CA ASN A 395 -26.44 17.19 11.61
C ASN A 395 -25.93 18.35 10.72
N THR A 396 -24.66 18.32 10.32
CA THR A 396 -24.02 19.32 9.46
C THR A 396 -23.74 18.77 8.06
N ASN A 397 -23.30 19.62 7.13
CA ASN A 397 -22.79 19.18 5.82
C ASN A 397 -21.26 18.97 5.82
N TYR A 398 -20.67 18.64 6.97
CA TYR A 398 -19.22 18.42 7.09
C TYR A 398 -18.82 17.00 6.67
N ARG A 399 -17.54 16.83 6.34
CA ARG A 399 -16.93 15.53 6.09
C ARG A 399 -16.01 15.14 7.24
N ALA A 400 -15.99 13.87 7.61
CA ALA A 400 -15.04 13.28 8.55
C ALA A 400 -14.17 12.21 7.87
N LEU A 401 -12.87 12.18 8.20
CA LEU A 401 -11.98 11.05 7.93
C LEU A 401 -11.49 10.50 9.26
N ILE A 402 -11.97 9.34 9.66
CA ILE A 402 -11.44 8.60 10.80
C ILE A 402 -10.55 7.49 10.24
N TYR A 403 -9.34 7.33 10.77
CA TYR A 403 -8.48 6.22 10.37
C TYR A 403 -7.77 5.59 11.57
N SER A 404 -7.41 4.31 11.44
CA SER A 404 -6.68 3.56 12.45
C SER A 404 -5.57 2.72 11.81
N GLY A 405 -4.34 2.79 12.32
CA GLY A 405 -3.35 1.75 12.08
C GLY A 405 -3.86 0.39 12.57
N ASP A 406 -3.84 -0.63 11.73
CA ASP A 406 -4.38 -1.97 12.06
C ASP A 406 -3.49 -2.78 13.02
N HIS A 407 -2.28 -2.28 13.35
CA HIS A 407 -1.37 -2.87 14.33
C HIS A 407 -1.24 -2.06 15.63
N ASP A 408 -2.08 -1.03 15.84
CA ASP A 408 -2.17 -0.27 17.08
C ASP A 408 -3.02 -1.01 18.14
N MET A 409 -2.41 -1.28 19.30
CA MET A 409 -3.08 -1.79 20.49
C MET A 409 -3.29 -0.71 21.56
N LEU A 410 -2.75 0.51 21.41
CA LEU A 410 -3.08 1.62 22.31
C LEU A 410 -4.52 2.07 22.11
N VAL A 411 -4.91 2.33 20.86
CA VAL A 411 -6.29 2.63 20.45
C VAL A 411 -6.69 1.68 19.32
N PRO A 412 -7.15 0.46 19.65
CA PRO A 412 -7.50 -0.54 18.66
C PRO A 412 -8.54 -0.03 17.66
N TYR A 413 -8.39 -0.41 16.39
CA TYR A 413 -9.40 -0.10 15.35
C TYR A 413 -10.81 -0.60 15.74
N LEU A 414 -10.90 -1.62 16.61
CA LEU A 414 -12.15 -2.17 17.16
C LEU A 414 -12.98 -1.15 17.93
N SER A 415 -12.38 -0.41 18.87
CA SER A 415 -13.12 0.61 19.63
C SER A 415 -13.51 1.77 18.72
N THR A 416 -12.62 2.14 17.80
CA THR A 416 -12.90 3.14 16.75
C THR A 416 -14.11 2.75 15.91
N HIS A 417 -14.17 1.49 15.46
CA HIS A 417 -15.29 0.96 14.70
C HIS A 417 -16.58 0.93 15.54
N ALA A 418 -16.49 0.52 16.81
CA ALA A 418 -17.64 0.41 17.72
C ALA A 418 -18.34 1.76 17.97
N TRP A 419 -17.58 2.83 18.24
CA TRP A 419 -18.22 4.14 18.44
C TRP A 419 -18.78 4.72 17.13
N ILE A 420 -18.15 4.46 15.98
CA ILE A 420 -18.72 4.87 14.69
C ILE A 420 -20.07 4.18 14.44
N LYS A 421 -20.19 2.87 14.74
CA LYS A 421 -21.49 2.16 14.70
C LYS A 421 -22.52 2.77 15.65
N SER A 422 -22.11 3.18 16.85
CA SER A 422 -22.98 3.82 17.85
C SER A 422 -23.65 5.12 17.37
N LEU A 423 -23.07 5.80 16.36
CA LEU A 423 -23.68 6.99 15.75
C LEU A 423 -24.94 6.68 14.93
N ASN A 424 -25.17 5.41 14.57
CA ASN A 424 -26.32 4.94 13.79
C ASN A 424 -26.48 5.70 12.45
N LEU A 425 -25.38 5.85 11.72
CA LEU A 425 -25.33 6.45 10.39
C LEU A 425 -25.76 5.45 9.30
N SER A 426 -26.31 5.94 8.19
CA SER A 426 -26.56 5.11 7.01
C SER A 426 -25.25 4.78 6.31
N ILE A 427 -25.09 3.55 5.83
CA ILE A 427 -23.92 3.15 5.03
C ILE A 427 -24.07 3.76 3.63
N ASP A 428 -23.05 4.49 3.19
CA ASP A 428 -22.93 5.13 1.87
C ASP A 428 -22.07 4.26 0.92
N ASP A 429 -21.10 3.52 1.49
CA ASP A 429 -20.20 2.61 0.79
C ASP A 429 -19.71 1.51 1.77
N TYR A 430 -19.76 0.24 1.37
CA TYR A 430 -19.46 -0.89 2.26
C TYR A 430 -17.95 -1.11 2.45
N TRP A 431 -17.60 -1.92 3.46
CA TRP A 431 -16.22 -2.28 3.81
C TRP A 431 -15.47 -2.90 2.63
N LYS A 432 -14.54 -2.16 2.02
CA LYS A 432 -13.77 -2.60 0.84
C LYS A 432 -12.29 -2.23 0.92
N PRO A 433 -11.38 -3.03 0.32
CA PRO A 433 -9.96 -2.70 0.30
C PRO A 433 -9.71 -1.43 -0.50
N TRP A 434 -8.73 -0.63 -0.06
CA TRP A 434 -8.18 0.49 -0.82
C TRP A 434 -6.69 0.25 -1.11
N PHE A 435 -6.22 0.80 -2.23
CA PHE A 435 -4.96 0.37 -2.85
C PHE A 435 -3.95 1.52 -3.02
N VAL A 436 -2.67 1.22 -2.91
CA VAL A 436 -1.55 2.06 -3.38
C VAL A 436 -0.59 1.15 -4.15
N ASP A 437 -0.17 1.58 -5.34
CA ASP A 437 0.69 0.82 -6.25
C ASP A 437 0.22 -0.64 -6.50
N GLY A 438 -1.11 -0.82 -6.58
CA GLY A 438 -1.75 -2.12 -6.77
C GLY A 438 -1.67 -3.07 -5.55
N GLN A 439 -1.14 -2.63 -4.41
CA GLN A 439 -1.16 -3.37 -3.14
C GLN A 439 -2.31 -2.88 -2.24
N VAL A 440 -2.88 -3.79 -1.43
CA VAL A 440 -3.88 -3.42 -0.42
C VAL A 440 -3.18 -2.63 0.69
N SER A 441 -3.56 -1.36 0.83
CA SER A 441 -3.02 -0.45 1.86
C SER A 441 -3.90 -0.38 3.11
N GLY A 442 -5.07 -1.02 3.07
CA GLY A 442 -6.03 -1.11 4.16
C GLY A 442 -7.44 -1.34 3.64
N TYR A 443 -8.43 -1.15 4.50
CA TYR A 443 -9.86 -1.26 4.16
C TYR A 443 -10.57 0.02 4.56
N SER A 444 -11.68 0.35 3.90
CA SER A 444 -12.46 1.55 4.19
C SER A 444 -13.96 1.34 4.02
N MET A 445 -14.72 2.14 4.73
CA MET A 445 -16.19 2.15 4.74
C MET A 445 -16.68 3.59 4.84
N GLN A 446 -17.75 3.93 4.12
CA GLN A 446 -18.30 5.28 4.11
C GLN A 446 -19.72 5.28 4.67
N TYR A 447 -20.05 6.32 5.42
CA TYR A 447 -21.34 6.54 6.06
C TYR A 447 -21.85 7.94 5.74
N THR A 448 -23.17 8.13 5.74
CA THR A 448 -23.84 9.39 5.42
C THR A 448 -25.01 9.67 6.36
N HIS A 449 -25.27 10.95 6.62
CA HIS A 449 -26.48 11.42 7.29
C HIS A 449 -26.82 12.86 6.88
N LYS A 450 -27.92 13.08 6.17
CA LYS A 450 -28.43 14.43 5.82
C LYS A 450 -27.39 15.40 5.21
N GLY A 451 -26.42 14.89 4.45
CA GLY A 451 -25.34 15.69 3.84
C GLY A 451 -23.99 15.62 4.57
N TYR A 452 -23.97 15.16 5.82
CA TYR A 452 -22.75 14.70 6.49
C TYR A 452 -22.21 13.45 5.80
N LYS A 453 -20.87 13.32 5.69
CA LYS A 453 -20.21 12.07 5.26
C LYS A 453 -19.05 11.72 6.18
N LEU A 454 -18.97 10.49 6.66
CA LEU A 454 -17.85 9.95 7.42
C LEU A 454 -17.19 8.83 6.62
N THR A 455 -15.88 8.90 6.43
CA THR A 455 -15.07 7.79 5.92
C THR A 455 -14.30 7.21 7.10
N PHE A 456 -14.44 5.90 7.35
CA PHE A 456 -13.56 5.14 8.23
C PHE A 456 -12.56 4.36 7.37
N ALA A 457 -11.28 4.30 7.77
CA ALA A 457 -10.27 3.50 7.07
C ALA A 457 -9.25 2.86 8.04
N THR A 458 -8.92 1.59 7.82
CA THR A 458 -7.71 0.99 8.40
C THR A 458 -6.50 1.30 7.51
N VAL A 459 -5.31 1.37 8.12
CA VAL A 459 -4.02 1.51 7.44
C VAL A 459 -3.17 0.28 7.75
N LYS A 460 -2.84 -0.50 6.72
CA LYS A 460 -2.24 -1.83 6.85
C LYS A 460 -0.75 -1.80 7.23
N GLY A 461 -0.43 -2.43 8.35
CA GLY A 461 0.86 -2.32 9.02
C GLY A 461 1.09 -0.96 9.69
N GLY A 462 0.04 -0.15 9.85
CA GLY A 462 0.10 1.12 10.57
C GLY A 462 0.07 0.91 12.08
N GLY A 463 0.90 1.67 12.82
CA GLY A 463 0.82 1.76 14.28
C GLY A 463 -0.06 2.95 14.73
N HIS A 464 0.10 3.36 15.98
CA HIS A 464 -0.68 4.42 16.64
C HIS A 464 -0.67 5.76 15.88
N THR A 465 0.52 6.25 15.54
CA THR A 465 0.74 7.38 14.64
C THR A 465 0.85 6.86 13.20
N ALA A 466 -0.25 6.38 12.60
CA ALA A 466 -0.19 5.64 11.33
C ALA A 466 0.68 6.26 10.20
N PRO A 467 0.76 7.59 10.00
CA PRO A 467 1.68 8.20 9.04
C PRO A 467 3.17 7.94 9.33
N GLU A 468 3.59 7.78 10.58
CA GLU A 468 4.97 7.45 10.97
C GLU A 468 5.40 6.04 10.52
N TYR A 469 4.44 5.10 10.46
CA TYR A 469 4.69 3.71 10.07
C TYR A 469 4.42 3.46 8.58
N ARG A 470 3.48 4.20 7.99
CA ARG A 470 2.96 4.04 6.62
C ARG A 470 2.72 5.41 5.96
N PRO A 471 3.77 6.23 5.75
CA PRO A 471 3.64 7.62 5.30
C PRO A 471 3.06 7.72 3.89
N LYS A 472 3.46 6.82 2.99
CA LYS A 472 3.00 6.78 1.59
C LYS A 472 1.52 6.46 1.49
N GLU A 473 1.07 5.45 2.23
CA GLU A 473 -0.31 5.01 2.29
C GLU A 473 -1.19 6.09 2.92
N CYS A 474 -0.74 6.69 4.03
CA CYS A 474 -1.45 7.79 4.69
C CYS A 474 -1.55 9.05 3.81
N PHE A 475 -0.49 9.41 3.08
CA PHE A 475 -0.54 10.50 2.10
C PHE A 475 -1.54 10.22 0.98
N ALA A 476 -1.53 9.02 0.39
CA ALA A 476 -2.48 8.65 -0.66
C ALA A 476 -3.94 8.68 -0.17
N MET A 477 -4.19 8.28 1.08
CA MET A 477 -5.50 8.38 1.74
C MET A 477 -5.94 9.85 1.90
N ALA A 478 -5.09 10.71 2.46
CA ALA A 478 -5.39 12.13 2.64
C ALA A 478 -5.59 12.85 1.30
N TYR A 479 -4.72 12.60 0.33
CA TYR A 479 -4.79 13.09 -1.05
C TYR A 479 -6.17 12.82 -1.66
N ARG A 480 -6.58 11.55 -1.72
CA ARG A 480 -7.88 11.15 -2.26
C ARG A 480 -9.05 11.76 -1.49
N TRP A 481 -8.95 11.89 -0.16
CA TRP A 481 -10.04 12.46 0.64
C TRP A 481 -10.24 13.96 0.37
N TYR A 482 -9.14 14.70 0.23
CA TYR A 482 -9.15 16.11 -0.17
C TYR A 482 -9.53 16.31 -1.64
N VAL A 483 -8.91 15.60 -2.58
CA VAL A 483 -9.13 15.81 -4.03
C VAL A 483 -10.47 15.25 -4.51
N ARG A 484 -11.15 14.36 -3.75
CA ARG A 484 -12.59 14.07 -3.98
C ARG A 484 -13.52 15.28 -3.81
N VAL A 485 -13.01 16.47 -3.46
CA VAL A 485 -13.72 17.76 -3.55
C VAL A 485 -13.64 18.38 -4.97
N GLY A 486 -12.81 17.85 -5.88
CA GLY A 486 -12.76 18.23 -7.30
C GLY A 486 -11.94 17.27 -8.19
N GLU A 487 -12.62 16.65 -9.17
CA GLU A 487 -12.05 16.03 -10.40
C GLU A 487 -11.25 14.72 -10.26
N LEU A 488 -12.00 13.60 -10.19
CA LEU A 488 -11.67 12.23 -10.63
C LEU A 488 -10.18 11.84 -10.63
N GLU A 489 -9.77 11.05 -9.64
CA GLU A 489 -8.42 10.47 -9.51
C GLU A 489 -8.41 8.94 -9.36
N ASP A 490 -9.59 8.33 -9.47
CA ASP A 490 -9.76 6.89 -9.39
C ASP A 490 -9.24 6.17 -10.67
N VAL A 491 -8.68 6.91 -11.65
CA VAL A 491 -8.05 6.41 -12.88
C VAL A 491 -6.67 7.03 -13.07
N GLN A 492 -5.71 6.20 -13.48
CA GLN A 492 -4.34 6.57 -13.88
C GLN A 492 -4.12 6.14 -15.32
N LEU A 493 -3.86 7.10 -16.22
CA LEU A 493 -3.53 6.81 -17.62
C LEU A 493 -2.03 6.89 -17.85
N PHE A 494 -1.46 5.82 -18.41
CA PHE A 494 -0.06 5.71 -18.79
C PHE A 494 0.16 6.25 -20.21
N TYR A 495 1.32 6.84 -20.46
CA TYR A 495 1.68 7.36 -21.76
C TYR A 495 3.18 7.26 -22.04
N TYR A 496 3.54 7.10 -23.30
CA TYR A 496 4.89 7.36 -23.80
C TYR A 496 4.92 8.79 -24.37
N PHE A 497 5.97 9.55 -24.08
CA PHE A 497 6.13 10.89 -24.63
C PHE A 497 7.50 11.04 -25.30
N ILE A 498 7.48 11.45 -26.56
CA ILE A 498 8.68 11.74 -27.34
C ILE A 498 8.63 13.22 -27.77
N GLU A 499 9.66 13.98 -27.42
CA GLU A 499 9.82 15.36 -27.90
C GLU A 499 10.22 15.38 -29.38
N SER A 500 9.82 16.44 -30.11
CA SER A 500 10.18 16.58 -31.51
C SER A 500 11.70 16.57 -31.72
N GLU A 501 12.17 15.86 -32.73
CA GLU A 501 13.58 15.90 -33.18
C GLU A 501 13.95 17.28 -33.78
N GLY A 502 12.96 18.11 -34.09
CA GLY A 502 13.12 19.49 -34.58
C GLY A 502 13.23 20.53 -33.46
N SER A 503 12.16 21.31 -33.25
CA SER A 503 12.04 22.39 -32.27
C SER A 503 10.85 22.13 -31.34
N PRO A 504 11.01 21.36 -30.23
CA PRO A 504 9.89 20.99 -29.33
C PRO A 504 9.05 22.16 -28.79
N LYS A 505 9.55 23.39 -28.78
CA LYS A 505 8.82 24.59 -28.34
C LYS A 505 7.95 25.23 -29.43
N GLU A 506 8.22 24.94 -30.68
CA GLU A 506 7.58 25.55 -31.86
C GLU A 506 6.76 24.53 -32.65
N ASP A 507 7.25 23.30 -32.73
CA ASP A 507 6.59 22.18 -33.40
C ASP A 507 5.28 21.79 -32.70
N PRO A 508 4.29 21.25 -33.44
CA PRO A 508 3.04 20.79 -32.87
C PRO A 508 3.19 19.77 -31.73
N LEU A 509 2.22 19.77 -30.82
CA LEU A 509 2.00 18.70 -29.85
C LEU A 509 0.86 17.81 -30.38
N LEU A 510 1.11 16.52 -30.54
CA LEU A 510 0.16 15.52 -30.99
C LEU A 510 -0.19 14.58 -29.82
N LEU A 511 -1.48 14.45 -29.50
CA LEU A 511 -2.00 13.37 -28.67
C LEU A 511 -2.44 12.23 -29.59
N TRP A 512 -1.79 11.07 -29.51
CA TRP A 512 -2.06 9.88 -30.33
C TRP A 512 -2.78 8.80 -29.51
N ILE A 513 -3.91 8.32 -30.04
CA ILE A 513 -4.69 7.18 -29.53
C ILE A 513 -4.64 6.07 -30.58
N THR A 514 -3.93 4.97 -30.31
CA THR A 514 -3.92 3.81 -31.21
C THR A 514 -5.29 3.11 -31.21
N GLY A 515 -5.70 2.62 -32.37
CA GLY A 515 -7.03 2.11 -32.62
C GLY A 515 -7.33 0.73 -32.05
N GLY A 516 -8.42 0.66 -31.28
CA GLY A 516 -9.03 -0.58 -30.78
C GLY A 516 -9.17 -0.51 -29.25
N PRO A 517 -10.36 -0.77 -28.66
CA PRO A 517 -10.51 -0.79 -27.20
C PRO A 517 -9.55 -1.81 -26.57
N GLY A 518 -8.62 -1.35 -25.72
CA GLY A 518 -7.58 -2.18 -25.10
C GLY A 518 -6.26 -2.29 -25.88
N CYS A 519 -6.12 -1.65 -27.05
CA CYS A 519 -4.86 -1.65 -27.81
C CYS A 519 -3.87 -0.61 -27.25
N SER A 520 -2.72 -1.07 -26.75
CA SER A 520 -1.70 -0.15 -26.21
C SER A 520 -1.13 0.75 -27.30
N SER A 521 -0.97 2.02 -26.92
CA SER A 521 -0.30 3.08 -27.67
C SER A 521 1.20 2.80 -27.92
N PHE A 522 1.76 1.77 -27.29
CA PHE A 522 3.06 1.21 -27.63
C PHE A 522 3.13 0.78 -29.12
N SER A 523 2.02 0.31 -29.71
CA SER A 523 1.97 0.02 -31.15
C SER A 523 2.17 1.29 -32.00
N GLY A 524 1.57 2.40 -31.57
CA GLY A 524 1.85 3.73 -32.15
C GLY A 524 3.32 4.11 -32.11
N LEU A 525 4.01 3.76 -31.02
CA LEU A 525 5.41 4.05 -30.77
C LEU A 525 6.38 3.20 -31.62
N VAL A 526 6.06 1.92 -31.88
CA VAL A 526 7.02 0.94 -32.46
C VAL A 526 6.59 0.24 -33.76
N TYR A 527 5.37 0.46 -34.25
CA TYR A 527 4.86 -0.10 -35.51
C TYR A 527 4.27 0.94 -36.48
N GLU A 528 3.84 2.11 -35.97
CA GLU A 528 3.15 3.13 -36.77
C GLU A 528 4.02 4.38 -37.00
N ILE A 529 3.81 5.43 -36.21
CA ILE A 529 4.34 6.78 -36.44
C ILE A 529 5.51 7.15 -35.53
N GLY A 530 5.82 6.32 -34.53
CA GLY A 530 6.89 6.57 -33.56
C GLY A 530 8.31 6.30 -34.07
N PRO A 531 9.32 6.63 -33.24
CA PRO A 531 10.73 6.68 -33.64
C PRO A 531 11.42 5.31 -33.73
N LEU A 532 10.72 4.23 -33.42
CA LEU A 532 11.28 2.89 -33.25
C LEU A 532 10.57 1.88 -34.16
N ASN A 533 11.26 0.79 -34.49
CA ASN A 533 10.74 -0.41 -35.12
C ASN A 533 11.47 -1.62 -34.50
N PHE A 534 10.84 -2.80 -34.50
CA PHE A 534 11.56 -4.04 -34.21
C PHE A 534 12.44 -4.47 -35.39
N ASN A 535 13.67 -4.90 -35.12
CA ASN A 535 14.48 -5.61 -36.10
C ASN A 535 14.00 -7.06 -36.20
N THR A 536 13.32 -7.37 -37.31
CA THR A 536 12.78 -8.70 -37.60
C THR A 536 13.73 -9.58 -38.43
N GLU A 537 14.82 -9.02 -38.97
CA GLU A 537 15.78 -9.77 -39.80
C GLU A 537 16.73 -10.62 -38.95
N ASP A 538 17.10 -10.14 -37.75
CA ASP A 538 18.05 -10.80 -36.83
C ASP A 538 17.37 -11.56 -35.66
N PHE A 539 16.05 -11.81 -35.70
CA PHE A 539 15.35 -12.46 -34.59
C PHE A 539 15.62 -13.97 -34.53
N ASP A 540 16.51 -14.37 -33.62
CA ASP A 540 16.95 -15.76 -33.38
C ASP A 540 16.12 -16.50 -32.31
N GLY A 541 15.14 -15.83 -31.70
CA GLY A 541 14.33 -16.32 -30.57
C GLY A 541 14.70 -15.73 -29.21
N ASN A 542 15.77 -14.93 -29.11
CA ASN A 542 16.11 -14.13 -27.93
C ASN A 542 15.36 -12.78 -27.92
N LEU A 543 15.71 -11.88 -26.99
CA LEU A 543 15.06 -10.57 -26.85
C LEU A 543 15.17 -9.74 -28.17
N PRO A 544 14.05 -9.27 -28.76
CA PRO A 544 14.08 -8.48 -29.98
C PRO A 544 14.90 -7.19 -29.83
N THR A 545 15.67 -6.83 -30.85
CA THR A 545 16.37 -5.54 -30.91
C THR A 545 15.49 -4.47 -31.57
N LEU A 546 15.70 -3.21 -31.18
CA LEU A 546 15.00 -2.06 -31.74
C LEU A 546 15.92 -1.27 -32.67
N VAL A 547 15.37 -0.79 -33.79
CA VAL A 547 16.03 0.08 -34.77
C VAL A 547 15.24 1.37 -34.94
N LEU A 548 15.90 2.44 -35.38
CA LEU A 548 15.24 3.73 -35.60
C LEU A 548 14.31 3.68 -36.81
N ASN A 549 13.10 4.23 -36.68
CA ASN A 549 12.17 4.45 -37.79
C ASN A 549 12.58 5.72 -38.57
N PRO A 550 13.10 5.62 -39.80
CA PRO A 550 13.51 6.80 -40.57
C PRO A 550 12.31 7.66 -41.03
N TYR A 551 11.08 7.17 -40.93
CA TYR A 551 9.84 7.85 -41.33
C TYR A 551 8.99 8.35 -40.15
N SER A 552 9.54 8.34 -38.94
CA SER A 552 8.85 8.78 -37.72
C SER A 552 8.32 10.21 -37.80
N TRP A 553 7.13 10.42 -37.24
CA TRP A 553 6.48 11.72 -37.12
C TRP A 553 7.05 12.57 -35.98
N THR A 554 7.87 11.99 -35.10
CA THR A 554 8.68 12.74 -34.11
C THR A 554 9.61 13.76 -34.77
N LYS A 555 9.88 13.62 -36.07
CA LYS A 555 10.61 14.61 -36.88
C LYS A 555 9.88 15.93 -37.12
N MET A 556 8.59 15.99 -36.80
CA MET A 556 7.73 17.16 -37.07
C MET A 556 6.72 17.48 -35.97
N ALA A 557 6.68 16.71 -34.88
CA ALA A 557 5.81 16.94 -33.73
C ALA A 557 6.39 16.31 -32.47
N SER A 558 6.06 16.88 -31.31
CA SER A 558 6.19 16.16 -30.03
C SER A 558 4.93 15.31 -29.85
N ILE A 559 5.07 14.02 -29.50
CA ILE A 559 3.96 13.06 -29.54
C ILE A 559 3.77 12.39 -28.17
N ILE A 560 2.54 12.46 -27.66
CA ILE A 560 2.05 11.69 -26.50
C ILE A 560 1.30 10.49 -27.07
N PHE A 561 1.84 9.28 -26.90
CA PHE A 561 1.17 8.01 -27.15
C PHE A 561 0.47 7.61 -25.86
N LEU A 562 -0.86 7.65 -25.81
CA LEU A 562 -1.65 7.45 -24.58
C LEU A 562 -2.35 6.10 -24.57
N ASP A 563 -2.12 5.29 -23.54
CA ASP A 563 -2.88 4.07 -23.30
C ASP A 563 -4.28 4.41 -22.77
N ALA A 564 -5.30 4.38 -23.63
CA ALA A 564 -6.70 4.64 -23.27
C ALA A 564 -7.63 3.68 -24.02
N PRO A 565 -8.77 3.22 -23.44
CA PRO A 565 -9.29 3.52 -22.09
C PRO A 565 -8.42 2.93 -20.97
N VAL A 566 -8.76 3.22 -19.71
CA VAL A 566 -8.20 2.52 -18.54
C VAL A 566 -8.28 1.00 -18.70
N GLY A 567 -7.26 0.27 -18.21
CA GLY A 567 -7.08 -1.17 -18.48
C GLY A 567 -6.33 -1.47 -19.79
N THR A 568 -6.09 -0.47 -20.64
CA THR A 568 -5.21 -0.56 -21.81
C THR A 568 -3.74 -0.45 -21.39
N GLY A 569 -2.87 -1.31 -21.93
CA GLY A 569 -1.42 -1.24 -21.70
C GLY A 569 -1.04 -1.17 -20.21
N PHE A 570 -0.48 -0.05 -19.77
CA PHE A 570 -0.14 0.19 -18.35
C PHE A 570 -1.13 1.12 -17.60
N SER A 571 -2.22 1.55 -18.23
CA SER A 571 -3.26 2.37 -17.59
C SER A 571 -4.15 1.55 -16.66
N TYR A 572 -4.44 2.06 -15.46
CA TYR A 572 -5.17 1.31 -14.43
C TYR A 572 -6.14 2.17 -13.61
N ALA A 573 -7.18 1.54 -13.06
CA ALA A 573 -8.12 2.15 -12.13
C ALA A 573 -7.79 1.75 -10.68
N ASN A 574 -7.94 2.70 -9.75
CA ASN A 574 -7.82 2.47 -8.31
C ASN A 574 -9.06 1.80 -7.69
N ASN A 575 -10.17 1.72 -8.44
CA ASN A 575 -11.38 1.00 -8.05
C ASN A 575 -12.07 0.37 -9.28
N TRP A 576 -12.93 -0.62 -9.06
CA TRP A 576 -13.61 -1.36 -10.13
C TRP A 576 -14.63 -0.53 -10.90
N GLU A 577 -15.36 0.35 -10.21
CA GLU A 577 -16.37 1.25 -10.82
C GLU A 577 -15.75 2.10 -11.93
N SER A 578 -14.54 2.61 -11.69
CA SER A 578 -13.79 3.44 -12.64
C SER A 578 -13.12 2.63 -13.76
N ASN A 579 -13.16 1.30 -13.69
CA ASN A 579 -12.72 0.38 -14.73
C ASN A 579 -13.86 -0.03 -15.68
N ILE A 580 -15.11 0.30 -15.34
CA ILE A 580 -16.27 0.19 -16.25
C ILE A 580 -16.31 1.48 -17.08
N VAL A 581 -15.84 1.39 -18.32
CA VAL A 581 -15.65 2.57 -19.18
C VAL A 581 -16.32 2.36 -20.52
N ASP A 582 -17.14 3.32 -20.92
CA ASP A 582 -17.63 3.52 -22.29
C ASP A 582 -16.81 4.61 -23.02
N ASP A 583 -17.08 4.83 -24.30
CA ASP A 583 -16.38 5.85 -25.09
C ASP A 583 -16.53 7.28 -24.53
N THR A 584 -17.65 7.61 -23.87
CA THR A 584 -17.87 8.95 -23.27
C THR A 584 -17.03 9.11 -22.01
N ILE A 585 -16.94 8.08 -21.19
CA ILE A 585 -16.12 8.05 -19.97
C ILE A 585 -14.63 8.07 -20.34
N SER A 586 -14.21 7.25 -21.31
CA SER A 586 -12.82 7.18 -21.81
C SER A 586 -12.33 8.53 -22.33
N THR A 587 -13.17 9.21 -23.12
CA THR A 587 -12.83 10.50 -23.74
C THR A 587 -12.81 11.64 -22.72
N ALA A 588 -13.68 11.62 -21.71
CA ALA A 588 -13.61 12.53 -20.57
C ALA A 588 -12.35 12.33 -19.71
N GLN A 589 -11.99 11.07 -19.41
CA GLN A 589 -10.74 10.73 -18.70
C GLN A 589 -9.51 11.19 -19.49
N THR A 590 -9.51 10.97 -20.81
CA THR A 590 -8.44 11.39 -21.73
C THR A 590 -8.29 12.92 -21.79
N TYR A 591 -9.40 13.66 -21.83
CA TYR A 591 -9.40 15.11 -21.79
C TYR A 591 -8.83 15.64 -20.47
N GLU A 592 -9.25 15.09 -19.33
CA GLU A 592 -8.75 15.50 -18.01
C GLU A 592 -7.27 15.13 -17.80
N PHE A 593 -6.84 13.95 -18.26
CA PHE A 593 -5.42 13.58 -18.35
C PHE A 593 -4.63 14.64 -19.12
N PHE A 594 -5.05 14.97 -20.35
CA PHE A 594 -4.30 15.87 -21.22
C PHE A 594 -4.27 17.31 -20.67
N ARG A 595 -5.36 17.74 -20.01
CA ARG A 595 -5.44 19.02 -19.29
C ARG A 595 -4.45 19.06 -18.12
N LYS A 596 -4.44 18.04 -17.25
CA LYS A 596 -3.48 17.92 -16.12
C LYS A 596 -2.03 17.79 -16.63
N TRP A 597 -1.81 17.05 -17.72
CA TRP A 597 -0.49 16.90 -18.37
C TRP A 597 0.08 18.23 -18.85
N LEU A 598 -0.73 19.06 -19.52
CA LEU A 598 -0.32 20.40 -19.97
C LEU A 598 -0.02 21.36 -18.82
N MET A 599 -0.68 21.21 -17.65
CA MET A 599 -0.35 21.97 -16.45
C MET A 599 1.04 21.59 -15.91
N ASN A 600 1.35 20.30 -15.90
CA ASN A 600 2.65 19.78 -15.44
C ASN A 600 3.78 20.04 -16.44
N HIS A 601 3.47 20.25 -17.72
CA HIS A 601 4.44 20.54 -18.78
C HIS A 601 4.20 21.93 -19.42
N PRO A 602 4.38 23.04 -18.66
CA PRO A 602 4.03 24.38 -19.11
C PRO A 602 4.78 24.83 -20.37
N LYS A 603 5.93 24.21 -20.69
CA LYS A 603 6.69 24.46 -21.92
C LYS A 603 5.91 24.15 -23.20
N PHE A 604 4.86 23.31 -23.14
CA PHE A 604 4.03 22.95 -24.30
C PHE A 604 2.68 23.69 -24.38
N MET A 605 2.32 24.53 -23.38
CA MET A 605 1.06 25.28 -23.39
C MET A 605 0.91 26.22 -24.60
N SER A 606 2.03 26.65 -25.19
CA SER A 606 2.06 27.49 -26.38
C SER A 606 1.98 26.73 -27.70
N ASN A 607 2.12 25.41 -27.73
CA ASN A 607 2.25 24.67 -28.99
C ASN A 607 0.91 24.57 -29.73
N ALA A 608 0.96 24.34 -31.05
CA ALA A 608 -0.22 23.97 -31.82
C ALA A 608 -0.62 22.54 -31.45
N VAL A 609 -1.83 22.34 -30.94
CA VAL A 609 -2.29 21.01 -30.50
C VAL A 609 -3.10 20.32 -31.59
N TYR A 610 -2.78 19.05 -31.84
CA TYR A 610 -3.59 18.13 -32.64
C TYR A 610 -3.91 16.87 -31.84
N VAL A 611 -5.04 16.24 -32.17
CA VAL A 611 -5.40 14.90 -31.65
C VAL A 611 -5.43 13.95 -32.84
N GLY A 612 -4.86 12.76 -32.71
CA GLY A 612 -4.76 11.79 -33.79
C GLY A 612 -4.99 10.36 -33.31
N GLY A 613 -5.25 9.48 -34.25
CA GLY A 613 -5.38 8.05 -34.04
C GLY A 613 -5.79 7.34 -35.31
N ASP A 614 -5.91 6.02 -35.23
CA ASP A 614 -6.33 5.16 -36.34
C ASP A 614 -7.49 4.22 -35.95
N SER A 615 -8.07 3.51 -36.93
CA SER A 615 -9.06 2.45 -36.70
C SER A 615 -10.19 2.89 -35.74
N TYR A 616 -10.40 2.22 -34.60
CA TYR A 616 -11.48 2.56 -33.65
C TYR A 616 -11.38 4.00 -33.08
N SER A 617 -10.22 4.64 -33.15
CA SER A 617 -10.05 6.05 -32.74
C SER A 617 -10.91 7.03 -33.54
N GLY A 618 -11.48 6.60 -34.67
CA GLY A 618 -12.52 7.33 -35.40
C GLY A 618 -13.77 7.70 -34.57
N ILE A 619 -14.07 6.95 -33.51
CA ILE A 619 -15.16 7.25 -32.56
C ILE A 619 -14.69 8.22 -31.47
N VAL A 620 -13.58 7.90 -30.78
CA VAL A 620 -13.15 8.63 -29.58
C VAL A 620 -12.43 9.95 -29.85
N VAL A 621 -11.65 10.08 -30.92
CA VAL A 621 -10.89 11.31 -31.23
C VAL A 621 -11.82 12.51 -31.49
N PRO A 622 -12.91 12.41 -32.29
CA PRO A 622 -13.87 13.50 -32.44
C PRO A 622 -14.52 13.94 -31.12
N ILE A 623 -14.73 13.02 -30.17
CA ILE A 623 -15.32 13.33 -28.85
C ILE A 623 -14.29 14.07 -27.97
N ILE A 624 -13.04 13.62 -27.91
CA ILE A 624 -11.94 14.33 -27.20
C ILE A 624 -11.79 15.76 -27.72
N VAL A 625 -11.83 15.94 -29.05
CA VAL A 625 -11.79 17.25 -29.73
C VAL A 625 -12.96 18.13 -29.31
N GLN A 626 -14.17 17.57 -29.18
CA GLN A 626 -15.33 18.29 -28.67
C GLN A 626 -15.19 18.67 -27.19
N GLU A 627 -14.67 17.79 -26.33
CA GLU A 627 -14.45 18.12 -24.91
C GLU A 627 -13.41 19.23 -24.73
N ILE A 628 -12.32 19.20 -25.49
CA ILE A 628 -11.34 20.30 -25.54
C ILE A 628 -12.01 21.60 -25.99
N TYR A 629 -12.85 21.57 -27.04
CA TYR A 629 -13.57 22.75 -27.52
C TYR A 629 -14.55 23.31 -26.48
N LYS A 630 -15.37 22.45 -25.85
CA LYS A 630 -16.30 22.82 -24.78
C LYS A 630 -15.55 23.41 -23.58
N GLY A 631 -14.47 22.76 -23.14
CA GLY A 631 -13.61 23.20 -22.03
C GLY A 631 -13.03 24.60 -22.28
N ASN A 632 -12.48 24.83 -23.47
CA ASN A 632 -12.00 26.14 -23.89
C ASN A 632 -13.12 27.20 -23.90
N ALA A 633 -14.31 26.85 -24.41
CA ALA A 633 -15.44 27.78 -24.52
C ALA A 633 -15.98 28.24 -23.14
N VAL A 634 -15.94 27.37 -22.12
CA VAL A 634 -16.31 27.71 -20.73
C VAL A 634 -15.13 28.25 -19.90
N GLY A 635 -13.95 28.41 -20.50
CA GLY A 635 -12.77 29.00 -19.86
C GLY A 635 -12.03 28.09 -18.87
N ARG A 636 -12.17 26.76 -18.96
CA ARG A 636 -11.33 25.80 -18.19
C ARG A 636 -9.85 26.04 -18.49
N LYS A 637 -8.98 25.69 -17.53
CA LYS A 637 -7.53 25.89 -17.60
C LYS A 637 -6.76 24.56 -17.70
N PRO A 638 -5.67 24.51 -18.48
CA PRO A 638 -5.15 25.56 -19.37
C PRO A 638 -6.01 25.70 -20.64
N PHE A 639 -5.89 26.82 -21.35
CA PHE A 639 -6.50 26.96 -22.67
C PHE A 639 -5.69 26.15 -23.69
N ILE A 640 -6.30 25.15 -24.30
CA ILE A 640 -5.64 24.21 -25.20
C ILE A 640 -5.71 24.76 -26.63
N ARG A 641 -4.57 25.03 -27.27
CA ARG A 641 -4.49 25.62 -28.63
C ARG A 641 -4.77 24.60 -29.75
N LEU A 642 -5.91 23.92 -29.66
CA LEU A 642 -6.39 22.94 -30.63
C LEU A 642 -6.44 23.53 -32.05
N LYS A 643 -5.84 22.84 -33.02
CA LYS A 643 -5.76 23.23 -34.43
C LYS A 643 -6.49 22.30 -35.39
N GLY A 644 -6.64 21.03 -35.02
CA GLY A 644 -7.39 20.05 -35.79
C GLY A 644 -7.22 18.66 -35.20
N TYR A 645 -7.74 17.67 -35.92
CA TYR A 645 -7.52 16.27 -35.62
C TYR A 645 -7.34 15.48 -36.92
N MET A 646 -6.81 14.26 -36.80
CA MET A 646 -6.51 13.38 -37.93
C MET A 646 -6.90 11.94 -37.60
N LEU A 647 -7.30 11.19 -38.62
CA LEU A 647 -7.81 9.84 -38.49
C LEU A 647 -7.26 8.96 -39.61
N GLY A 648 -6.49 7.93 -39.25
CA GLY A 648 -6.10 6.85 -40.16
C GLY A 648 -7.20 5.79 -40.22
N ASN A 649 -7.69 5.44 -41.43
CA ASN A 649 -8.66 4.36 -41.64
C ASN A 649 -9.76 4.22 -40.55
N PRO A 650 -10.46 5.32 -40.19
CA PRO A 650 -11.31 5.34 -39.01
C PRO A 650 -12.53 4.44 -39.15
N VAL A 651 -12.87 3.73 -38.07
CA VAL A 651 -14.23 3.26 -37.83
C VAL A 651 -15.05 4.49 -37.44
N THR A 652 -16.10 4.77 -38.21
CA THR A 652 -17.00 5.91 -38.00
C THR A 652 -18.43 5.47 -37.71
N ASN A 653 -18.84 4.33 -38.28
CA ASN A 653 -20.06 3.61 -37.92
C ASN A 653 -19.79 2.12 -38.10
N GLN A 654 -19.66 1.38 -36.99
CA GLN A 654 -19.33 -0.05 -37.01
C GLN A 654 -20.24 -0.85 -37.96
N HIS A 655 -21.54 -0.52 -38.03
CA HIS A 655 -22.46 -1.19 -38.94
C HIS A 655 -22.04 -1.02 -40.40
N ASP A 656 -21.84 0.22 -40.85
CA ASP A 656 -21.55 0.53 -42.25
C ASP A 656 -20.12 0.10 -42.64
N ASP A 657 -19.16 0.27 -41.72
CA ASP A 657 -17.76 -0.13 -41.88
C ASP A 657 -17.57 -1.67 -41.92
N GLU A 658 -18.37 -2.43 -41.15
CA GLU A 658 -18.39 -3.90 -41.25
C GLU A 658 -19.16 -4.37 -42.49
N ASN A 659 -20.29 -3.73 -42.82
CA ASN A 659 -21.11 -4.09 -43.98
C ASN A 659 -20.34 -3.89 -45.31
N ALA A 660 -19.52 -2.83 -45.40
CA ALA A 660 -18.66 -2.57 -46.55
C ALA A 660 -17.63 -3.67 -46.83
N ARG A 661 -17.29 -4.55 -45.86
CA ARG A 661 -16.26 -5.59 -46.02
C ARG A 661 -16.59 -6.61 -47.12
N VAL A 662 -17.87 -6.94 -47.34
CA VAL A 662 -18.29 -7.90 -48.37
C VAL A 662 -18.10 -7.30 -49.77
N GLU A 663 -18.43 -6.02 -49.95
CA GLU A 663 -18.16 -5.32 -51.21
C GLU A 663 -16.65 -5.10 -51.44
N TYR A 664 -15.89 -4.80 -50.39
CA TYR A 664 -14.43 -4.73 -50.47
C TYR A 664 -13.83 -6.09 -50.89
N ALA A 665 -14.23 -7.19 -50.25
CA ALA A 665 -13.74 -8.53 -50.58
C ALA A 665 -14.07 -8.93 -52.03
N HIS A 666 -15.24 -8.56 -52.54
CA HIS A 666 -15.59 -8.72 -53.96
C HIS A 666 -14.71 -7.87 -54.88
N ARG A 667 -14.54 -6.57 -54.60
CA ARG A 667 -13.68 -5.67 -55.38
C ARG A 667 -12.20 -6.07 -55.37
N MET A 668 -11.75 -6.77 -54.34
CA MET A 668 -10.41 -7.36 -54.22
C MET A 668 -10.30 -8.78 -54.80
N ALA A 669 -11.33 -9.27 -55.48
CA ALA A 669 -11.42 -10.61 -56.08
C ALA A 669 -11.25 -11.79 -55.08
N LEU A 670 -11.53 -11.56 -53.79
CA LEU A 670 -11.58 -12.59 -52.76
C LEU A 670 -12.92 -13.36 -52.77
N LEU A 671 -13.95 -12.76 -53.39
CA LEU A 671 -15.26 -13.38 -53.65
C LEU A 671 -15.50 -13.43 -55.16
N SER A 672 -16.13 -14.50 -55.64
CA SER A 672 -16.57 -14.57 -57.05
C SER A 672 -17.76 -13.64 -57.29
N ASP A 673 -17.93 -13.18 -58.53
CA ASP A 673 -19.10 -12.39 -58.94
C ASP A 673 -20.41 -13.12 -58.63
N GLU A 674 -20.45 -14.44 -58.84
CA GLU A 674 -21.62 -15.27 -58.54
C GLU A 674 -21.95 -15.27 -57.04
N LEU A 675 -20.94 -15.49 -56.18
CA LEU A 675 -21.13 -15.48 -54.72
C LEU A 675 -21.54 -14.10 -54.23
N TYR A 676 -20.88 -13.02 -54.67
CA TYR A 676 -21.24 -11.67 -54.28
C TYR A 676 -22.67 -11.30 -54.69
N GLU A 677 -23.07 -11.58 -55.94
CA GLU A 677 -24.43 -11.26 -56.42
C GLU A 677 -25.52 -12.18 -55.83
N THR A 678 -25.20 -13.40 -55.37
CA THR A 678 -26.13 -14.20 -54.56
C THR A 678 -26.26 -13.66 -53.15
N THR A 679 -25.13 -13.39 -52.45
CA THR A 679 -25.14 -12.86 -51.09
C THR A 679 -25.86 -11.52 -51.04
N LYS A 680 -25.52 -10.58 -51.92
CA LYS A 680 -26.17 -9.26 -52.04
C LYS A 680 -27.69 -9.36 -52.24
N ARG A 681 -28.15 -10.33 -53.03
CA ARG A 681 -29.57 -10.56 -53.30
C ARG A 681 -30.30 -11.20 -52.12
N ASN A 682 -29.70 -12.20 -51.49
CA ASN A 682 -30.30 -12.97 -50.39
C ASN A 682 -30.24 -12.22 -49.05
N CYS A 683 -29.21 -11.39 -48.85
CA CYS A 683 -29.01 -10.53 -47.69
C CYS A 683 -29.55 -9.10 -47.88
N HIS A 684 -30.10 -8.77 -49.06
CA HIS A 684 -30.61 -7.43 -49.40
C HIS A 684 -29.58 -6.28 -49.31
N GLY A 685 -28.28 -6.59 -49.31
CA GLY A 685 -27.21 -5.63 -49.11
C GLY A 685 -26.83 -5.37 -47.65
N GLU A 686 -27.46 -6.06 -46.69
CA GLU A 686 -27.15 -5.99 -45.27
C GLU A 686 -26.51 -7.32 -44.81
N TYR A 687 -25.21 -7.27 -44.51
CA TYR A 687 -24.38 -8.42 -44.14
C TYR A 687 -24.06 -8.45 -42.64
N VAL A 688 -24.46 -7.41 -41.89
CA VAL A 688 -24.31 -7.23 -40.45
C VAL A 688 -25.70 -7.27 -39.80
N ASN A 689 -25.84 -7.82 -38.60
CA ASN A 689 -27.12 -7.94 -37.88
C ASN A 689 -28.27 -8.59 -38.69
N VAL A 690 -27.94 -9.55 -39.55
CA VAL A 690 -28.88 -10.28 -40.42
C VAL A 690 -29.96 -11.00 -39.61
N ASP A 691 -31.20 -10.98 -40.13
CA ASP A 691 -32.32 -11.77 -39.59
C ASP A 691 -31.93 -13.26 -39.45
N PRO A 692 -31.91 -13.84 -38.23
CA PRO A 692 -31.53 -15.23 -38.02
C PRO A 692 -32.46 -16.24 -38.71
N ASN A 693 -33.64 -15.82 -39.18
CA ASN A 693 -34.56 -16.65 -39.95
C ASN A 693 -34.21 -16.69 -41.45
N ASN A 694 -33.36 -15.80 -41.95
CA ASN A 694 -32.91 -15.77 -43.34
C ASN A 694 -31.79 -16.78 -43.60
N ALA A 695 -32.15 -18.07 -43.55
CA ALA A 695 -31.23 -19.19 -43.76
C ALA A 695 -30.49 -19.19 -45.11
N ARG A 696 -30.96 -18.41 -46.11
CA ARG A 696 -30.23 -18.22 -47.38
C ARG A 696 -29.08 -17.23 -47.21
N CYS A 697 -29.34 -16.06 -46.63
CA CYS A 697 -28.30 -15.10 -46.35
C CYS A 697 -27.24 -15.67 -45.39
N LEU A 698 -27.65 -16.34 -44.31
CA LEU A 698 -26.70 -16.94 -43.35
C LEU A 698 -25.74 -17.93 -44.02
N LYS A 699 -26.24 -18.79 -44.92
CA LYS A 699 -25.43 -19.73 -45.68
C LYS A 699 -24.50 -19.02 -46.69
N ASP A 700 -24.98 -17.97 -47.34
CA ASP A 700 -24.17 -17.18 -48.25
C ASP A 700 -23.06 -16.41 -47.50
N LEU A 701 -23.31 -15.95 -46.27
CA LEU A 701 -22.31 -15.34 -45.38
C LEU A 701 -21.28 -16.35 -44.84
N GLU A 702 -21.69 -17.58 -44.57
CA GLU A 702 -20.78 -18.69 -44.24
C GLU A 702 -19.79 -18.92 -45.41
N ASN A 703 -20.31 -19.06 -46.64
CA ASN A 703 -19.47 -19.18 -47.85
C ASN A 703 -18.57 -17.95 -48.09
N VAL A 704 -19.04 -16.73 -47.83
CA VAL A 704 -18.24 -15.50 -47.91
C VAL A 704 -17.11 -15.52 -46.87
N THR A 705 -17.38 -15.99 -45.66
CA THR A 705 -16.39 -16.10 -44.58
C THR A 705 -15.31 -17.12 -44.94
N GLU A 706 -15.68 -18.29 -45.48
CA GLU A 706 -14.73 -19.28 -46.00
C GLU A 706 -13.91 -18.73 -47.18
N GLY A 707 -14.55 -18.04 -48.13
CA GLY A 707 -13.89 -17.40 -49.27
C GLY A 707 -12.83 -16.39 -48.83
N MET A 708 -13.16 -15.52 -47.87
CA MET A 708 -12.21 -14.58 -47.29
C MET A 708 -11.08 -15.30 -46.52
N ALA A 709 -11.39 -16.36 -45.77
CA ALA A 709 -10.40 -17.12 -44.99
C ALA A 709 -9.37 -17.87 -45.85
N THR A 710 -9.76 -18.40 -47.02
CA THR A 710 -8.86 -19.12 -47.93
C THR A 710 -7.81 -18.24 -48.63
N SER A 711 -7.90 -16.92 -48.50
CA SER A 711 -6.94 -15.96 -49.05
C SER A 711 -5.76 -15.62 -48.12
N ALA A 712 -5.81 -16.04 -46.84
CA ALA A 712 -4.70 -15.90 -45.92
C ALA A 712 -3.61 -16.96 -46.22
N PRO A 713 -2.30 -16.60 -46.21
CA PRO A 713 -1.25 -17.60 -46.39
C PRO A 713 -1.30 -18.62 -45.23
N PRO A 714 -1.21 -19.92 -45.51
CA PRO A 714 -1.30 -20.93 -44.47
C PRO A 714 -0.15 -20.76 -43.47
N ARG A 715 -0.46 -20.47 -42.21
CA ARG A 715 0.51 -20.59 -41.11
C ARG A 715 1.02 -22.03 -41.10
N ALA A 716 2.30 -22.20 -41.37
CA ALA A 716 2.93 -23.50 -41.55
C ALA A 716 2.90 -24.32 -40.25
N VAL A 717 1.92 -25.22 -40.16
CA VAL A 717 1.94 -26.34 -39.22
C VAL A 717 2.45 -27.56 -39.99
N ASN A 718 3.56 -28.11 -39.53
CA ASN A 718 4.27 -29.29 -40.04
C ASN A 718 4.99 -29.14 -41.40
N SER A 719 6.32 -29.17 -41.32
CA SER A 719 7.21 -29.64 -42.39
C SER A 719 8.16 -30.70 -41.78
N PRO A 720 8.62 -31.71 -42.54
CA PRO A 720 8.68 -33.08 -42.03
C PRO A 720 10.09 -33.62 -41.76
N GLN A 721 10.13 -34.85 -41.24
CA GLN A 721 11.29 -35.72 -41.22
C GLN A 721 12.00 -35.76 -42.59
N VAL A 722 13.30 -35.45 -42.63
CA VAL A 722 14.15 -35.74 -43.79
C VAL A 722 14.94 -37.02 -43.55
N LYS A 723 14.63 -38.06 -44.34
CA LYS A 723 15.50 -39.21 -44.58
C LYS A 723 15.72 -39.35 -46.09
N CYS A 724 16.95 -39.17 -46.56
CA CYS A 724 17.61 -39.88 -47.68
C CYS A 724 19.07 -39.39 -47.72
N LEU A 725 20.05 -40.23 -47.38
CA LEU A 725 20.67 -41.28 -48.21
C LEU A 725 21.74 -40.75 -49.19
N PHE A 726 23.00 -41.01 -48.84
CA PHE A 726 23.98 -41.53 -49.80
C PHE A 726 24.65 -42.78 -49.23
N ALA A 727 24.79 -43.78 -50.11
CA ALA A 727 25.52 -45.04 -49.93
C ALA A 727 27.05 -44.78 -50.02
N SER A 728 27.99 -45.68 -49.68
CA SER A 728 28.01 -46.97 -48.96
C SER A 728 29.45 -47.44 -48.84
N ALA A 729 29.86 -48.01 -47.71
CA ALA A 729 30.99 -48.97 -47.66
C ALA A 729 30.92 -49.83 -46.39
N LYS A 730 30.81 -51.16 -46.55
CA LYS A 730 31.06 -52.13 -45.48
C LYS A 730 32.56 -52.44 -45.45
N PHE A 731 33.18 -52.59 -44.27
CA PHE A 731 33.60 -53.93 -43.79
C PHE A 731 34.41 -53.97 -42.47
N LEU A 732 34.00 -54.92 -41.58
CA LEU A 732 34.82 -55.89 -40.82
C LEU A 732 35.48 -55.51 -39.45
N TRP A 733 35.39 -56.45 -38.49
CA TRP A 733 35.99 -56.54 -37.12
C TRP A 733 35.54 -55.47 -36.10
N LEU A 734 34.94 -55.74 -34.92
CA LEU A 734 34.74 -56.95 -34.08
C LEU A 734 36.04 -57.49 -33.43
N HIS A 735 36.03 -57.58 -32.09
CA HIS A 735 37.18 -57.70 -31.15
C HIS A 735 37.97 -56.37 -31.06
N VAL A 736 38.05 -55.65 -29.92
CA VAL A 736 38.08 -56.11 -28.51
C VAL A 736 36.97 -55.46 -27.67
N LEU A 737 35.87 -56.20 -27.48
CA LEU A 737 34.86 -55.92 -26.46
C LEU A 737 35.21 -56.77 -25.22
N LEU A 738 36.29 -56.39 -24.53
CA LEU A 738 36.89 -57.21 -23.47
C LEU A 738 37.79 -56.40 -22.51
N LEU A 739 37.33 -55.22 -22.06
CA LEU A 739 37.98 -54.44 -21.00
C LEU A 739 37.04 -53.51 -20.20
N VAL A 740 35.71 -53.65 -20.33
CA VAL A 740 34.71 -52.87 -19.57
C VAL A 740 33.71 -53.80 -18.86
N VAL A 741 34.23 -54.80 -18.16
CA VAL A 741 33.51 -55.57 -17.14
C VAL A 741 34.48 -55.84 -16.01
N PHE A 742 34.53 -54.95 -15.01
CA PHE A 742 34.82 -55.22 -13.59
C PHE A 742 34.94 -53.89 -12.81
N PHE A 743 33.87 -53.52 -12.07
CA PHE A 743 33.80 -52.52 -10.97
C PHE A 743 34.21 -51.05 -11.30
N HIS A 744 33.50 -50.00 -10.87
CA HIS A 744 32.39 -49.87 -9.90
C HIS A 744 31.19 -49.12 -10.50
N ILE A 745 29.98 -49.40 -10.00
CA ILE A 745 28.93 -48.37 -9.89
C ILE A 745 29.36 -47.47 -8.73
N ALA A 746 30.04 -46.38 -9.03
CA ALA A 746 30.33 -45.36 -8.03
C ALA A 746 29.07 -44.50 -7.85
N ALA A 747 28.56 -44.40 -6.63
CA ALA A 747 27.60 -43.36 -6.29
C ALA A 747 28.22 -41.99 -6.63
N SER A 748 27.56 -41.21 -7.47
CA SER A 748 28.03 -39.87 -7.83
C SER A 748 27.76 -38.94 -6.65
N ARG A 749 28.79 -38.74 -5.84
CA ARG A 749 28.83 -37.82 -4.69
C ARG A 749 30.03 -36.91 -4.81
N SER A 750 29.84 -35.62 -4.57
CA SER A 750 30.87 -34.59 -4.62
C SER A 750 30.80 -33.71 -3.38
N VAL A 751 31.95 -33.54 -2.72
CA VAL A 751 32.13 -32.44 -1.76
C VAL A 751 32.32 -31.17 -2.57
N ILE A 752 31.55 -30.14 -2.27
CA ILE A 752 31.56 -28.87 -2.97
C ILE A 752 32.37 -27.89 -2.12
N GLU A 753 33.59 -27.57 -2.56
CA GLU A 753 34.46 -26.61 -1.86
C GLU A 753 34.20 -25.16 -2.30
N THR A 754 33.66 -24.95 -3.51
CA THR A 754 33.35 -23.63 -4.08
C THR A 754 32.04 -23.68 -4.84
N LEU A 755 31.22 -22.63 -4.74
CA LEU A 755 29.99 -22.46 -5.52
C LEU A 755 30.08 -21.22 -6.41
N PRO A 756 29.66 -21.28 -7.69
CA PRO A 756 29.41 -20.09 -8.49
C PRO A 756 28.47 -19.14 -7.75
N GLY A 757 28.83 -17.85 -7.70
CA GLY A 757 28.12 -16.83 -6.90
C GLY A 757 28.66 -16.65 -5.47
N PHE A 758 29.41 -17.59 -4.90
CA PHE A 758 30.06 -17.42 -3.59
C PHE A 758 31.55 -17.07 -3.74
N SER A 759 32.01 -16.05 -3.02
CA SER A 759 33.41 -15.59 -3.11
C SER A 759 34.35 -16.47 -2.28
N GLY A 760 35.12 -17.33 -2.95
CA GLY A 760 36.13 -18.19 -2.34
C GLY A 760 35.62 -19.57 -1.92
N THR A 761 36.35 -20.22 -1.01
CA THR A 761 35.98 -21.53 -0.47
C THR A 761 34.81 -21.40 0.51
N LEU A 762 33.85 -22.33 0.47
CA LEU A 762 32.74 -22.37 1.42
C LEU A 762 33.28 -22.58 2.85
N PRO A 763 32.80 -21.81 3.85
CA PRO A 763 33.26 -21.93 5.24
C PRO A 763 32.63 -23.12 5.99
N PHE A 764 31.76 -23.88 5.33
CA PHE A 764 31.09 -25.09 5.82
C PHE A 764 31.26 -26.21 4.78
N LYS A 765 31.21 -27.47 5.23
CA LYS A 765 31.28 -28.61 4.31
C LYS A 765 29.90 -28.87 3.70
N LEU A 766 29.76 -28.57 2.41
CA LEU A 766 28.65 -28.97 1.56
C LEU A 766 29.02 -30.24 0.78
N GLU A 767 28.11 -31.19 0.74
CA GLU A 767 28.18 -32.40 -0.07
C GLU A 767 26.88 -32.53 -0.87
N ALA A 768 26.95 -32.99 -2.12
CA ALA A 768 25.76 -33.27 -2.92
C ALA A 768 25.92 -34.58 -3.68
N GLY A 769 24.80 -35.23 -3.99
CA GLY A 769 24.81 -36.49 -4.73
C GLY A 769 23.45 -37.15 -4.86
N TYR A 770 23.47 -38.36 -5.41
CA TYR A 770 22.28 -39.18 -5.64
C TYR A 770 22.27 -40.45 -4.79
N VAL A 771 21.09 -40.84 -4.30
CA VAL A 771 20.85 -42.15 -3.69
C VAL A 771 19.70 -42.83 -4.41
N SER A 772 19.96 -44.02 -4.91
CA SER A 772 18.95 -44.87 -5.54
C SER A 772 17.93 -45.39 -4.52
N VAL A 773 16.64 -45.46 -4.87
CA VAL A 773 15.55 -45.93 -3.99
C VAL A 773 14.50 -46.81 -4.67
N GLY A 774 14.44 -46.83 -6.00
CA GLY A 774 13.52 -47.67 -6.78
C GLY A 774 13.76 -49.17 -6.58
N GLU A 775 12.75 -50.01 -6.82
CA GLU A 775 12.89 -51.47 -6.69
C GLU A 775 13.83 -52.08 -7.73
N ARG A 776 14.02 -51.39 -8.86
CA ARG A 776 15.00 -51.74 -9.91
C ARG A 776 16.15 -50.74 -9.99
N ASP A 777 16.38 -50.00 -8.90
CA ASP A 777 17.27 -48.83 -8.85
C ASP A 777 16.92 -47.77 -9.92
N ASP A 778 15.65 -47.70 -10.30
CA ASP A 778 15.10 -46.89 -11.38
C ASP A 778 14.72 -45.46 -10.94
N VAL A 779 14.72 -45.18 -9.64
CA VAL A 779 14.45 -43.86 -9.04
C VAL A 779 15.68 -43.40 -8.27
N GLN A 780 16.17 -42.19 -8.58
CA GLN A 780 17.34 -41.55 -7.97
C GLN A 780 16.90 -40.27 -7.26
N LEU A 781 17.07 -40.20 -5.94
CA LEU A 781 16.80 -38.99 -5.17
C LEU A 781 18.10 -38.20 -4.94
N PHE A 782 18.06 -36.91 -5.26
CA PHE A 782 19.15 -35.97 -5.08
C PHE A 782 19.08 -35.29 -3.71
N TYR A 783 20.24 -35.00 -3.12
CA TYR A 783 20.32 -34.29 -1.85
C TYR A 783 21.46 -33.29 -1.82
N TYR A 784 21.29 -32.27 -1.00
CA TYR A 784 22.36 -31.45 -0.44
C TYR A 784 22.54 -31.82 1.02
N PHE A 785 23.76 -32.04 1.47
CA PHE A 785 24.08 -32.33 2.86
C PHE A 785 25.10 -31.34 3.40
N ILE A 786 24.82 -30.77 4.56
CA ILE A 786 25.70 -29.80 5.22
C ILE A 786 25.99 -30.28 6.65
N GLU A 787 27.28 -30.42 6.97
CA GLU A 787 27.72 -30.78 8.32
C GLU A 787 27.55 -29.59 9.29
N SER A 788 27.25 -29.88 10.56
CA SER A 788 27.09 -28.84 11.58
C SER A 788 28.34 -27.97 11.69
N GLU A 789 28.18 -26.65 11.73
CA GLU A 789 29.26 -25.68 11.94
C GLU A 789 29.92 -25.80 13.33
N LYS A 790 29.30 -26.57 14.25
CA LYS A 790 29.72 -26.71 15.65
C LYS A 790 30.39 -28.05 15.96
N ASN A 791 29.65 -29.16 15.95
CA ASN A 791 30.18 -30.51 16.19
C ASN A 791 29.38 -31.59 15.41
N PRO A 792 29.73 -31.86 14.14
CA PRO A 792 29.04 -32.82 13.28
C PRO A 792 28.83 -34.21 13.89
N VAL A 793 29.73 -34.66 14.77
CA VAL A 793 29.69 -36.01 15.36
C VAL A 793 28.74 -36.11 16.56
N LYS A 794 28.32 -34.98 17.16
CA LYS A 794 27.43 -34.94 18.33
C LYS A 794 26.10 -34.27 18.07
N ASP A 795 26.10 -33.25 17.21
CA ASP A 795 24.91 -32.45 16.93
C ASP A 795 23.86 -33.27 16.15
N PRO A 796 22.57 -32.94 16.23
CA PRO A 796 21.52 -33.68 15.55
C PRO A 796 21.75 -33.86 14.05
N LEU A 797 21.13 -34.90 13.49
CA LEU A 797 20.93 -35.05 12.05
C LEU A 797 19.47 -34.71 11.74
N VAL A 798 19.25 -33.74 10.85
CA VAL A 798 17.92 -33.33 10.39
C VAL A 798 17.77 -33.70 8.93
N LEU A 799 16.69 -34.39 8.59
CA LEU A 799 16.23 -34.53 7.20
C LEU A 799 15.16 -33.47 6.94
N TRP A 800 15.45 -32.47 6.11
CA TRP A 800 14.55 -31.39 5.74
C TRP A 800 13.86 -31.66 4.40
N LEU A 801 12.55 -31.41 4.37
CA LEU A 801 11.67 -31.55 3.22
C LEU A 801 10.91 -30.23 3.00
N THR A 802 11.32 -29.44 2.02
CA THR A 802 10.57 -28.24 1.61
C THR A 802 9.18 -28.63 1.10
N GLY A 803 8.16 -27.92 1.58
CA GLY A 803 6.76 -28.20 1.28
C GLY A 803 6.30 -27.71 -0.09
N GLY A 804 5.24 -28.36 -0.57
CA GLY A 804 4.74 -28.26 -1.94
C GLY A 804 5.19 -29.49 -2.75
N PRO A 805 4.27 -30.32 -3.28
CA PRO A 805 4.65 -31.51 -4.03
C PRO A 805 5.38 -31.11 -5.32
N GLY A 806 6.67 -31.46 -5.41
CA GLY A 806 7.55 -31.07 -6.53
C GLY A 806 8.55 -29.95 -6.21
N CYS A 807 8.47 -29.30 -5.04
CA CYS A 807 9.44 -28.29 -4.63
C CYS A 807 10.84 -28.90 -4.43
N SER A 808 11.88 -28.19 -4.87
CA SER A 808 13.27 -28.57 -4.55
C SER A 808 13.62 -28.14 -3.14
N ALA A 809 14.36 -28.98 -2.42
CA ALA A 809 14.92 -28.64 -1.12
C ALA A 809 16.07 -27.62 -1.20
N PHE A 810 16.46 -27.19 -2.41
CA PHE A 810 17.30 -26.01 -2.61
C PHE A 810 16.67 -24.75 -2.02
N SER A 811 15.33 -24.60 -2.03
CA SER A 811 14.64 -23.51 -1.34
C SER A 811 14.94 -23.50 0.16
N GLY A 812 14.91 -24.69 0.78
CA GLY A 812 15.34 -24.91 2.17
C GLY A 812 16.76 -24.42 2.45
N LEU A 813 17.65 -24.54 1.46
CA LEU A 813 19.07 -24.22 1.55
C LEU A 813 19.35 -22.71 1.42
N VAL A 814 18.60 -21.97 0.58
CA VAL A 814 18.90 -20.56 0.24
C VAL A 814 17.84 -19.51 0.64
N TYR A 815 16.62 -19.92 0.99
CA TYR A 815 15.53 -19.02 1.41
C TYR A 815 15.04 -19.28 2.84
N GLU A 816 15.21 -20.50 3.38
CA GLU A 816 14.65 -20.88 4.68
C GLU A 816 15.74 -21.01 5.77
N ILE A 817 16.34 -22.20 5.92
CA ILE A 817 17.13 -22.56 7.11
C ILE A 817 18.62 -22.83 6.82
N GLY A 818 19.01 -22.97 5.54
CA GLY A 818 20.38 -23.24 5.14
C GLY A 818 21.35 -22.05 5.27
N PRO A 819 22.66 -22.27 5.05
CA PRO A 819 23.73 -21.33 5.37
C PRO A 819 23.98 -20.24 4.32
N LEU A 820 23.21 -20.22 3.25
CA LEU A 820 23.34 -19.24 2.17
C LEU A 820 22.06 -18.40 2.07
N LEU A 821 22.20 -17.16 1.62
CA LEU A 821 21.12 -16.29 1.14
C LEU A 821 21.56 -15.70 -0.20
N PHE A 822 20.63 -15.41 -1.10
CA PHE A 822 20.93 -14.59 -2.26
C PHE A 822 21.26 -13.15 -1.81
N ASP A 823 22.28 -12.56 -2.42
CA ASP A 823 22.62 -11.15 -2.28
C ASP A 823 21.80 -10.33 -3.27
N ILE A 824 20.50 -10.19 -2.97
CA ILE A 824 19.52 -9.48 -3.81
C ILE A 824 19.96 -8.03 -4.10
N PRO A 825 20.48 -7.24 -3.14
CA PRO A 825 20.95 -5.88 -3.42
C PRO A 825 22.10 -5.79 -4.43
N ALA A 826 22.95 -6.81 -4.55
CA ALA A 826 24.04 -6.85 -5.52
C ALA A 826 23.62 -7.39 -6.90
N PHE A 827 22.39 -7.89 -7.06
CA PHE A 827 21.93 -8.49 -8.32
C PHE A 827 21.71 -7.43 -9.41
N ASN A 828 22.58 -7.46 -10.43
CA ASN A 828 22.58 -6.55 -11.57
C ASN A 828 22.18 -7.23 -12.90
N GLY A 829 21.53 -8.41 -12.84
CA GLY A 829 21.21 -9.23 -14.01
C GLY A 829 22.29 -10.25 -14.41
N SER A 830 23.47 -10.25 -13.76
CA SER A 830 24.48 -11.31 -13.92
C SER A 830 24.18 -12.54 -13.04
N LEU A 831 25.09 -13.52 -12.96
CA LEU A 831 24.90 -14.69 -12.10
C LEU A 831 24.70 -14.25 -10.63
N PRO A 832 23.61 -14.63 -9.94
CA PRO A 832 23.36 -14.20 -8.57
C PRO A 832 24.49 -14.57 -7.61
N SER A 833 24.88 -13.61 -6.76
CA SER A 833 25.82 -13.84 -5.66
C SER A 833 25.13 -14.40 -4.43
N PHE A 834 25.92 -15.10 -3.60
CA PHE A 834 25.51 -15.63 -2.31
C PHE A 834 26.26 -14.94 -1.17
N GLN A 835 25.52 -14.63 -0.11
CA GLN A 835 26.05 -14.25 1.20
C GLN A 835 25.74 -15.33 2.24
N LEU A 836 26.43 -15.30 3.39
CA LEU A 836 26.18 -16.25 4.47
C LEU A 836 24.90 -15.89 5.24
N ASN A 837 24.07 -16.89 5.55
CA ASN A 837 22.95 -16.75 6.46
C ASN A 837 23.46 -16.75 7.92
N PRO A 838 23.42 -15.61 8.67
CA PRO A 838 23.87 -15.59 10.05
C PRO A 838 22.94 -16.35 11.01
N TYR A 839 21.71 -16.67 10.58
CA TYR A 839 20.68 -17.35 11.37
C TYR A 839 20.45 -18.82 10.95
N SER A 840 21.36 -19.40 10.16
CA SER A 840 21.21 -20.76 9.66
C SER A 840 21.17 -21.83 10.76
N TRP A 841 20.36 -22.85 10.52
CA TRP A 841 20.21 -24.01 11.40
C TRP A 841 21.40 -24.97 11.31
N THR A 842 22.28 -24.84 10.31
CA THR A 842 23.56 -25.59 10.26
C THR A 842 24.50 -25.21 11.40
N LYS A 843 24.22 -24.13 12.14
CA LYS A 843 24.90 -23.78 13.41
C LYS A 843 24.54 -24.71 14.57
N LEU A 844 23.47 -25.49 14.43
CA LEU A 844 22.90 -26.34 15.47
C LEU A 844 22.81 -27.83 15.09
N ALA A 845 22.75 -28.16 13.80
CA ALA A 845 22.54 -29.52 13.30
C ALA A 845 23.26 -29.79 11.98
N ASN A 846 23.50 -31.07 11.70
CA ASN A 846 23.78 -31.56 10.36
C ASN A 846 22.46 -31.65 9.59
N ILE A 847 22.37 -31.13 8.37
CA ILE A 847 21.10 -31.06 7.63
C ILE A 847 21.24 -31.70 6.25
N ILE A 848 20.35 -32.65 5.95
CA ILE A 848 20.10 -33.19 4.62
C ILE A 848 18.88 -32.47 4.05
N PHE A 849 19.07 -31.70 2.99
CA PHE A 849 18.00 -31.14 2.15
C PHE A 849 17.73 -32.12 1.01
N LEU A 850 16.57 -32.78 1.03
CA LEU A 850 16.23 -33.86 0.10
C LEU A 850 15.21 -33.42 -0.94
N ASP A 851 15.58 -33.50 -2.23
CA ASP A 851 14.64 -33.33 -3.33
C ASP A 851 13.68 -34.55 -3.39
N ALA A 852 12.52 -34.44 -2.75
CA ALA A 852 11.47 -35.46 -2.76
C ALA A 852 10.09 -34.83 -3.02
N PRO A 853 9.14 -35.54 -3.66
CA PRO A 853 9.27 -36.86 -4.30
C PRO A 853 10.19 -36.84 -5.54
N VAL A 854 10.35 -37.99 -6.20
CA VAL A 854 10.96 -38.07 -7.53
C VAL A 854 10.30 -37.07 -8.51
N GLY A 855 11.11 -36.33 -9.26
CA GLY A 855 10.67 -35.21 -10.08
C GLY A 855 10.81 -33.83 -9.41
N SER A 856 11.00 -33.76 -8.09
CA SER A 856 11.43 -32.52 -7.41
C SER A 856 12.89 -32.20 -7.74
N GLY A 857 13.21 -30.93 -8.00
CA GLY A 857 14.59 -30.45 -8.17
C GLY A 857 15.42 -31.29 -9.16
N PHE A 858 16.51 -31.89 -8.69
CA PHE A 858 17.35 -32.78 -9.50
C PHE A 858 17.00 -34.28 -9.40
N SER A 859 16.03 -34.67 -8.57
CA SER A 859 15.60 -36.07 -8.43
C SER A 859 14.87 -36.58 -9.66
N TYR A 860 15.28 -37.74 -10.19
CA TYR A 860 14.78 -38.27 -11.47
C TYR A 860 14.51 -39.78 -11.43
N ALA A 861 13.79 -40.27 -12.44
CA ALA A 861 13.67 -41.70 -12.71
C ALA A 861 14.17 -42.04 -14.11
N THR A 862 14.71 -43.24 -14.28
CA THR A 862 15.18 -43.78 -15.56
C THR A 862 14.05 -44.43 -16.37
N THR A 863 12.86 -44.56 -15.79
CA THR A 863 11.65 -45.09 -16.43
C THR A 863 10.46 -44.17 -16.18
N SER A 864 9.47 -44.17 -17.09
CA SER A 864 8.21 -43.45 -16.89
C SER A 864 7.42 -43.97 -15.69
N GLU A 865 7.50 -45.27 -15.39
CA GLU A 865 6.85 -45.91 -14.24
C GLU A 865 7.47 -45.46 -12.91
N GLY A 866 8.79 -45.20 -12.88
CA GLY A 866 9.48 -44.65 -11.72
C GLY A 866 8.94 -43.28 -11.27
N TYR A 867 8.54 -42.43 -12.22
CA TYR A 867 7.89 -41.13 -11.95
C TYR A 867 6.47 -41.23 -11.39
N HIS A 868 5.79 -42.39 -11.46
CA HIS A 868 4.49 -42.56 -10.79
C HIS A 868 4.69 -42.64 -9.27
N THR A 869 4.34 -41.57 -8.57
CA THR A 869 4.53 -41.42 -7.12
C THR A 869 3.23 -41.04 -6.39
N SER A 870 3.24 -41.21 -5.08
CA SER A 870 2.14 -40.88 -4.15
C SER A 870 2.72 -40.50 -2.79
N ASP A 871 1.95 -39.88 -1.90
CA ASP A 871 2.41 -39.52 -0.56
C ASP A 871 3.03 -40.73 0.19
N THR A 872 2.40 -41.90 0.07
CA THR A 872 2.87 -43.15 0.70
C THR A 872 4.08 -43.78 -0.01
N LYS A 873 4.20 -43.67 -1.35
CA LYS A 873 5.40 -44.12 -2.06
C LYS A 873 6.59 -43.21 -1.76
N SER A 874 6.38 -41.89 -1.80
CA SER A 874 7.38 -40.88 -1.45
C SER A 874 7.93 -41.08 -0.03
N ALA A 875 7.05 -41.34 0.96
CA ALA A 875 7.47 -41.62 2.33
C ALA A 875 8.36 -42.87 2.43
N LYS A 876 7.99 -43.97 1.75
CA LYS A 876 8.79 -45.21 1.69
C LYS A 876 10.11 -45.02 0.99
N ASP A 877 10.13 -44.34 -0.14
CA ASP A 877 11.33 -44.05 -0.91
C ASP A 877 12.27 -43.11 -0.13
N THR A 878 11.74 -42.16 0.64
CA THR A 878 12.50 -41.32 1.58
C THR A 878 13.07 -42.12 2.77
N TYR A 879 12.33 -43.09 3.31
CA TYR A 879 12.87 -44.01 4.33
C TYR A 879 14.00 -44.91 3.76
N LYS A 880 13.85 -45.42 2.53
CA LYS A 880 14.93 -46.14 1.82
C LYS A 880 16.15 -45.24 1.59
N PHE A 881 15.94 -43.99 1.14
CA PHE A 881 16.98 -42.98 0.97
C PHE A 881 17.79 -42.85 2.26
N LEU A 882 17.12 -42.55 3.38
CA LEU A 882 17.79 -42.28 4.66
C LEU A 882 18.61 -43.49 5.13
N ARG A 883 18.08 -44.71 4.99
CA ARG A 883 18.81 -45.93 5.34
C ARG A 883 20.02 -46.18 4.45
N ARG A 884 19.89 -46.03 3.13
CA ARG A 884 21.00 -46.20 2.17
C ARG A 884 22.07 -45.13 2.41
N TRP A 885 21.66 -43.87 2.60
CA TRP A 885 22.55 -42.75 2.93
C TRP A 885 23.31 -42.97 4.26
N LEU A 886 22.66 -43.51 5.29
CA LEU A 886 23.32 -43.83 6.57
C LEU A 886 24.29 -45.02 6.50
N VAL A 887 24.13 -45.94 5.54
CA VAL A 887 25.13 -46.99 5.25
C VAL A 887 26.41 -46.36 4.68
N ASP A 888 26.27 -45.38 3.80
CA ASP A 888 27.40 -44.63 3.23
C ASP A 888 28.02 -43.61 4.21
N HIS A 889 27.25 -43.16 5.22
CA HIS A 889 27.64 -42.19 6.23
C HIS A 889 27.53 -42.72 7.67
N PRO A 890 28.24 -43.81 8.03
CA PRO A 890 28.03 -44.51 9.29
C PRO A 890 28.38 -43.67 10.53
N LYS A 891 29.13 -42.56 10.38
CA LYS A 891 29.41 -41.62 11.47
C LYS A 891 28.15 -40.96 12.03
N PHE A 892 27.07 -40.81 11.24
CA PHE A 892 25.84 -40.16 11.67
C PHE A 892 24.77 -41.10 12.25
N ILE A 893 24.98 -42.43 12.21
CA ILE A 893 24.00 -43.42 12.72
C ILE A 893 23.65 -43.18 14.20
N LYS A 894 24.61 -42.67 14.99
CA LYS A 894 24.42 -42.41 16.43
C LYS A 894 23.88 -41.01 16.74
N ASN A 895 23.81 -40.11 15.76
CA ASN A 895 23.35 -38.75 15.99
C ASN A 895 21.85 -38.74 16.29
N PRO A 896 21.35 -37.86 17.18
CA PRO A 896 19.93 -37.62 17.35
C PRO A 896 19.26 -37.29 16.00
N LEU A 897 18.38 -38.15 15.51
CA LEU A 897 17.72 -37.97 14.22
C LEU A 897 16.38 -37.24 14.40
N TYR A 898 16.16 -36.22 13.59
CA TYR A 898 14.87 -35.55 13.43
C TYR A 898 14.46 -35.51 11.96
N ILE A 899 13.17 -35.66 11.70
CA ILE A 899 12.57 -35.46 10.37
C ILE A 899 11.80 -34.14 10.41
N ALA A 900 11.92 -33.32 9.38
CA ALA A 900 11.44 -31.95 9.40
C ALA A 900 11.01 -31.45 8.02
N GLY A 901 10.20 -30.40 8.01
CA GLY A 901 9.76 -29.73 6.81
C GLY A 901 8.64 -28.75 7.09
N ASP A 902 8.16 -28.08 6.05
CA ASP A 902 7.11 -27.08 6.13
C ASP A 902 5.92 -27.40 5.20
N SER A 903 4.82 -26.63 5.30
CA SER A 903 3.73 -26.63 4.31
C SER A 903 3.22 -28.07 4.03
N TYR A 904 3.23 -28.57 2.78
CA TYR A 904 2.72 -29.91 2.45
C TYR A 904 3.51 -31.06 3.12
N SER A 905 4.72 -30.82 3.63
CA SER A 905 5.48 -31.81 4.41
C SER A 905 4.78 -32.20 5.73
N GLY A 906 3.76 -31.43 6.16
CA GLY A 906 2.80 -31.83 7.19
C GLY A 906 2.14 -33.20 6.98
N LYS A 907 2.05 -33.68 5.73
CA LYS A 907 1.63 -35.05 5.41
C LYS A 907 2.79 -36.03 5.33
N PHE A 908 3.89 -35.66 4.66
CA PHE A 908 5.00 -36.58 4.39
C PHE A 908 5.77 -36.94 5.66
N VAL A 909 6.08 -35.96 6.51
CA VAL A 909 6.95 -36.15 7.68
C VAL A 909 6.36 -37.15 8.68
N PRO A 910 5.07 -37.10 9.08
CA PRO A 910 4.48 -38.15 9.91
C PRO A 910 4.50 -39.55 9.27
N MET A 911 4.31 -39.66 7.95
CA MET A 911 4.39 -40.94 7.25
C MET A 911 5.83 -41.50 7.26
N ILE A 912 6.84 -40.66 7.01
CA ILE A 912 8.25 -41.03 7.04
C ILE A 912 8.67 -41.45 8.45
N VAL A 913 8.24 -40.71 9.48
CA VAL A 913 8.43 -41.06 10.90
C VAL A 913 7.82 -42.43 11.22
N SER A 914 6.64 -42.74 10.67
CA SER A 914 6.03 -44.07 10.82
C SER A 914 6.84 -45.16 10.12
N GLU A 915 7.26 -44.97 8.87
CA GLU A 915 8.12 -45.93 8.13
C GLU A 915 9.46 -46.17 8.85
N ILE A 916 10.09 -45.13 9.40
CA ILE A 916 11.30 -45.24 10.22
C ILE A 916 11.04 -46.05 11.51
N THR A 917 9.94 -45.75 12.21
CA THR A 917 9.58 -46.42 13.47
C THR A 917 9.29 -47.91 13.24
N ASN A 918 8.42 -48.23 12.27
CA ASN A 918 8.13 -49.59 11.83
C ASN A 918 9.41 -50.33 11.42
N GLY A 919 10.32 -49.63 10.75
CA GLY A 919 11.63 -50.15 10.36
C GLY A 919 12.57 -50.47 11.53
N ASN A 920 12.62 -49.59 12.53
CA ASN A 920 13.39 -49.80 13.77
C ASN A 920 12.83 -50.99 14.57
N ASP A 921 11.50 -51.09 14.69
CA ASP A 921 10.81 -52.20 15.37
C ASP A 921 11.04 -53.54 14.66
N ALA A 922 10.99 -53.54 13.32
CA ALA A 922 11.37 -54.68 12.47
C ALA A 922 12.89 -54.97 12.45
N ARG A 923 13.70 -54.17 13.17
CA ARG A 923 15.16 -54.25 13.26
C ARG A 923 15.89 -54.13 11.92
N HIS A 924 15.35 -53.35 10.99
CA HIS A 924 15.99 -53.03 9.73
C HIS A 924 17.24 -52.17 9.95
N LEU A 925 18.42 -52.69 9.60
CA LEU A 925 19.69 -51.98 9.76
C LEU A 925 19.93 -50.93 8.65
N PRO A 926 20.62 -49.81 8.92
CA PRO A 926 21.04 -49.34 10.25
C PRO A 926 19.85 -48.88 11.10
N LEU A 927 19.86 -49.19 12.39
CA LEU A 927 18.88 -48.62 13.34
C LEU A 927 19.13 -47.12 13.47
N THR A 928 18.07 -46.34 13.44
CA THR A 928 18.14 -44.88 13.50
C THR A 928 17.80 -44.36 14.89
N SER A 929 18.53 -43.34 15.36
CA SER A 929 18.29 -42.71 16.68
C SER A 929 17.20 -41.64 16.60
N LEU A 930 16.02 -41.98 16.06
CA LEU A 930 14.90 -41.06 15.88
C LEU A 930 14.42 -40.49 17.24
N GLN A 931 14.54 -39.17 17.41
CA GLN A 931 14.11 -38.47 18.63
C GLN A 931 12.76 -37.76 18.47
N GLY A 932 12.38 -37.37 17.25
CA GLY A 932 11.14 -36.67 16.98
C GLY A 932 11.06 -36.07 15.58
N TYR A 933 10.08 -35.20 15.39
CA TYR A 933 9.88 -34.43 14.16
C TYR A 933 9.25 -33.08 14.48
N PHE A 934 9.37 -32.13 13.56
CA PHE A 934 8.78 -30.80 13.68
C PHE A 934 8.34 -30.27 12.31
N LEU A 935 7.38 -29.34 12.33
CA LEU A 935 6.62 -28.93 11.15
C LEU A 935 6.41 -27.42 11.15
N GLY A 936 6.85 -26.73 10.09
CA GLY A 936 6.58 -25.31 9.87
C GLY A 936 5.27 -25.10 9.10
N ASN A 937 4.29 -24.41 9.69
CA ASN A 937 2.99 -24.10 9.05
C ASN A 937 2.37 -25.28 8.25
N PRO A 938 2.25 -26.48 8.84
CA PRO A 938 1.94 -27.69 8.08
C PRO A 938 0.51 -27.71 7.51
N VAL A 939 0.39 -28.17 6.27
CA VAL A 939 -0.87 -28.69 5.74
C VAL A 939 -1.05 -30.11 6.29
N THR A 940 -2.08 -30.30 7.12
CA THR A 940 -2.41 -31.60 7.72
C THR A 940 -3.74 -32.14 7.18
N ASP A 941 -4.71 -31.26 6.97
CA ASP A 941 -6.06 -31.58 6.52
C ASP A 941 -6.58 -30.42 5.66
N LEU A 942 -6.59 -30.61 4.33
CA LEU A 942 -6.99 -29.58 3.37
C LEU A 942 -8.42 -29.06 3.55
N HIS A 943 -9.29 -29.76 4.28
CA HIS A 943 -10.61 -29.27 4.61
C HIS A 943 -10.52 -28.29 5.79
N LYS A 944 -9.87 -28.69 6.90
CA LYS A 944 -9.67 -27.84 8.08
C LYS A 944 -8.80 -26.62 7.79
N ASP A 945 -7.66 -26.82 7.13
CA ASP A 945 -6.65 -25.79 6.83
C ASP A 945 -7.15 -24.73 5.84
N LYS A 946 -8.21 -25.04 5.09
CA LYS A 946 -8.90 -24.06 4.23
C LYS A 946 -10.10 -23.43 4.92
N ASN A 947 -10.82 -24.15 5.79
CA ASN A 947 -11.92 -23.60 6.60
C ASN A 947 -11.43 -22.51 7.57
N SER A 948 -10.24 -22.66 8.16
CA SER A 948 -9.64 -21.69 9.09
C SER A 948 -9.36 -20.31 8.49
N ARG A 949 -9.34 -20.19 7.15
CA ARG A 949 -9.05 -18.93 6.44
C ARG A 949 -10.11 -17.85 6.65
N VAL A 950 -11.37 -18.23 6.87
CA VAL A 950 -12.46 -17.26 7.08
C VAL A 950 -12.35 -16.62 8.47
N PRO A 951 -12.22 -17.36 9.59
CA PRO A 951 -11.85 -16.79 10.89
C PRO A 951 -10.57 -15.94 10.83
N TYR A 952 -9.50 -16.42 10.18
CA TYR A 952 -8.26 -15.64 10.01
C TYR A 952 -8.51 -14.29 9.32
N ALA A 953 -9.32 -14.27 8.25
CA ALA A 953 -9.62 -13.03 7.53
C ALA A 953 -10.45 -12.03 8.37
N HIS A 954 -11.37 -12.50 9.22
CA HIS A 954 -12.09 -11.64 10.19
C HIS A 954 -11.16 -11.11 11.29
N HIS A 955 -10.34 -11.98 11.88
CA HIS A 955 -9.39 -11.61 12.93
C HIS A 955 -8.40 -10.53 12.43
N MET A 956 -7.92 -10.65 11.19
CA MET A 956 -7.01 -9.70 10.54
C MET A 956 -7.71 -8.47 9.89
N ALA A 957 -8.95 -8.15 10.27
CA ALA A 957 -9.73 -7.01 9.76
C ALA A 957 -9.99 -7.00 8.23
N LEU A 958 -9.76 -8.11 7.53
CA LEU A 958 -9.98 -8.22 6.07
C LEU A 958 -11.48 -8.40 5.75
N VAL A 959 -12.26 -8.81 6.74
CA VAL A 959 -13.73 -8.96 6.73
C VAL A 959 -14.27 -8.24 7.97
N SER A 960 -15.29 -7.39 7.83
CA SER A 960 -15.85 -6.63 8.97
C SER A 960 -16.71 -7.51 9.89
N ASP A 961 -17.00 -7.02 11.10
CA ASP A 961 -17.84 -7.74 12.06
C ASP A 961 -19.28 -7.91 11.55
N GLU A 962 -19.84 -6.91 10.85
CA GLU A 962 -21.13 -7.01 10.14
C GLU A 962 -21.15 -8.18 9.15
N TYR A 963 -20.00 -8.44 8.52
CA TYR A 963 -19.83 -9.51 7.56
C TYR A 963 -19.64 -10.89 8.21
N TYR A 964 -19.21 -10.96 9.47
CA TYR A 964 -18.93 -12.20 10.19
C TYR A 964 -20.03 -12.62 11.19
N GLU A 965 -20.77 -11.65 11.76
CA GLU A 965 -21.68 -11.85 12.89
C GLU A 965 -23.16 -11.57 12.60
N GLY A 966 -23.51 -10.95 11.46
CA GLY A 966 -24.84 -10.37 11.25
C GLY A 966 -25.98 -11.32 10.87
N ASP A 967 -27.14 -11.18 11.54
CA ASP A 967 -28.45 -11.75 11.15
C ASP A 967 -29.38 -10.64 10.59
N TRP A 968 -29.35 -10.34 9.27
CA TRP A 968 -30.14 -9.25 8.64
C TRP A 968 -31.37 -9.75 7.84
N CYS A 969 -31.55 -11.06 7.66
CA CYS A 969 -32.70 -11.66 6.98
C CYS A 969 -33.73 -12.13 8.00
N ARG A 970 -34.61 -11.23 8.44
CA ARG A 970 -35.76 -11.61 9.29
C ARG A 970 -36.77 -12.43 8.48
N ALA A 971 -37.24 -13.52 9.07
CA ALA A 971 -37.95 -14.58 8.36
C ALA A 971 -39.46 -14.31 8.10
N ASP A 972 -39.86 -13.08 7.78
CA ASP A 972 -41.30 -12.72 7.70
C ASP A 972 -41.68 -11.70 6.61
N GLU A 973 -40.77 -11.30 5.70
CA GLU A 973 -41.09 -10.48 4.53
C GLU A 973 -40.70 -11.17 3.22
N SER A 974 -41.50 -10.94 2.17
CA SER A 974 -41.50 -11.79 0.98
C SER A 974 -40.22 -11.68 0.15
N ILE A 975 -39.62 -12.84 -0.14
CA ILE A 975 -38.41 -13.08 -0.96
C ILE A 975 -38.37 -12.32 -2.31
N GLN A 976 -39.52 -11.83 -2.79
CA GLN A 976 -39.65 -11.13 -4.07
C GLN A 976 -39.24 -9.64 -4.07
N GLU A 977 -39.10 -8.97 -2.92
CA GLU A 977 -38.63 -7.57 -2.89
C GLU A 977 -37.08 -7.45 -2.85
N CYS A 978 -36.36 -8.53 -2.57
CA CYS A 978 -34.88 -8.56 -2.58
C CYS A 978 -34.25 -8.83 -3.96
N PHE A 979 -34.98 -8.62 -5.06
CA PHE A 979 -34.68 -9.29 -6.33
C PHE A 979 -34.51 -8.37 -7.57
N PHE A 980 -33.74 -7.28 -7.47
CA PHE A 980 -33.21 -6.56 -8.65
C PHE A 980 -31.77 -6.05 -8.48
N ASP A 981 -31.05 -6.09 -9.61
CA ASP A 981 -29.69 -5.59 -9.92
C ASP A 981 -28.43 -6.32 -9.40
N LEU A 982 -27.57 -6.65 -10.36
CA LEU A 982 -26.44 -7.58 -10.25
C LEU A 982 -25.22 -7.08 -9.44
N LEU A 983 -25.29 -5.87 -8.86
CA LEU A 983 -24.31 -5.39 -7.88
C LEU A 983 -24.76 -5.61 -6.42
N GLN A 984 -26.05 -5.84 -6.15
CA GLN A 984 -26.51 -6.16 -4.79
C GLN A 984 -26.06 -7.55 -4.31
N LEU A 985 -25.60 -8.42 -5.21
CA LEU A 985 -24.99 -9.72 -4.86
C LEU A 985 -23.70 -9.58 -4.02
N HIS A 986 -23.04 -8.42 -4.02
CA HIS A 986 -21.94 -8.11 -3.10
C HIS A 986 -22.45 -7.62 -1.72
N ASN A 987 -23.67 -7.07 -1.67
CA ASN A 987 -24.22 -6.37 -0.50
C ASN A 987 -25.19 -7.22 0.35
N LEU A 988 -25.59 -8.41 -0.12
CA LEU A 988 -26.61 -9.25 0.54
C LEU A 988 -26.08 -10.44 1.36
N LEU A 989 -24.78 -10.73 1.36
CA LEU A 989 -24.27 -12.08 1.70
C LEU A 989 -23.24 -12.14 2.85
N SER A 990 -23.62 -11.66 4.04
CA SER A 990 -22.88 -11.91 5.31
C SER A 990 -23.52 -12.95 6.24
N GLN A 991 -24.76 -13.33 5.95
CA GLN A 991 -25.81 -13.52 6.95
C GLN A 991 -25.72 -14.79 7.79
N SER A 992 -24.86 -15.71 7.38
CA SER A 992 -25.20 -17.13 7.48
C SER A 992 -24.05 -18.08 7.24
N ALA A 993 -22.81 -17.62 7.02
CA ALA A 993 -21.70 -18.55 6.80
C ALA A 993 -21.48 -19.45 8.03
N LYS A 994 -21.29 -18.86 9.22
CA LYS A 994 -21.04 -19.62 10.45
C LYS A 994 -22.23 -20.49 10.88
N SER A 995 -23.46 -19.97 10.76
CA SER A 995 -24.69 -20.65 11.18
C SER A 995 -25.21 -21.68 10.16
N SER A 996 -25.30 -21.34 8.87
CA SER A 996 -25.80 -22.24 7.82
C SER A 996 -24.77 -23.27 7.36
N CYS A 997 -23.46 -22.95 7.35
CA CYS A 997 -22.42 -23.95 7.03
C CYS A 997 -21.96 -24.75 8.25
N LYS A 998 -22.34 -24.38 9.48
CA LYS A 998 -21.97 -25.10 10.73
C LYS A 998 -20.45 -25.29 10.91
N GLY A 999 -19.63 -24.43 10.32
CA GLY A 999 -18.16 -24.53 10.31
C GLY A 999 -17.54 -25.29 9.11
N GLU A 1000 -18.35 -25.87 8.22
CA GLU A 1000 -17.91 -26.66 7.06
C GLU A 1000 -17.85 -25.79 5.78
N TYR A 1001 -16.74 -25.07 5.58
CA TYR A 1001 -16.62 -24.05 4.51
C TYR A 1001 -16.00 -24.55 3.18
N ILE A 1002 -15.63 -25.82 3.07
CA ILE A 1002 -14.88 -26.35 1.89
C ILE A 1002 -15.52 -27.61 1.30
N SER A 1003 -16.22 -28.40 2.11
CA SER A 1003 -17.05 -29.53 1.67
C SER A 1003 -18.44 -29.47 2.33
N PRO A 1004 -19.23 -28.42 2.05
CA PRO A 1004 -20.57 -28.27 2.61
C PRO A 1004 -21.49 -29.42 2.19
N ASP A 1005 -22.55 -29.68 2.96
CA ASP A 1005 -23.61 -30.61 2.58
C ASP A 1005 -24.16 -30.23 1.18
N PRO A 1006 -24.08 -31.11 0.16
CA PRO A 1006 -24.52 -30.80 -1.19
C PRO A 1006 -26.03 -30.51 -1.30
N ASN A 1007 -26.82 -30.84 -0.28
CA ASN A 1007 -28.24 -30.50 -0.18
C ASN A 1007 -28.48 -29.13 0.48
N ASN A 1008 -27.47 -28.57 1.13
CA ASN A 1008 -27.49 -27.23 1.73
C ASN A 1008 -27.08 -26.19 0.68
N ALA A 1009 -27.95 -26.00 -0.32
CA ALA A 1009 -27.75 -25.05 -1.43
C ALA A 1009 -27.43 -23.63 -0.95
N GLN A 1010 -27.95 -23.24 0.22
CA GLN A 1010 -27.69 -21.95 0.85
C GLN A 1010 -26.21 -21.81 1.23
N CYS A 1011 -25.63 -22.81 1.91
CA CYS A 1011 -24.20 -22.82 2.22
C CYS A 1011 -23.31 -22.92 0.96
N ILE A 1012 -23.66 -23.76 -0.03
CA ILE A 1012 -22.87 -23.91 -1.27
C ILE A 1012 -22.70 -22.57 -1.99
N ASN A 1013 -23.78 -21.78 -2.10
CA ASN A 1013 -23.75 -20.47 -2.75
C ASN A 1013 -22.86 -19.47 -1.99
N TYR A 1014 -22.92 -19.41 -0.65
CA TYR A 1014 -22.02 -18.56 0.13
C TYR A 1014 -20.54 -18.90 -0.10
N LEU A 1015 -20.21 -20.19 -0.20
CA LEU A 1015 -18.83 -20.66 -0.32
C LEU A 1015 -18.24 -20.45 -1.71
N GLN A 1016 -19.04 -20.52 -2.77
CA GLN A 1016 -18.59 -20.11 -4.10
C GLN A 1016 -18.21 -18.62 -4.16
N LEU A 1017 -18.86 -17.77 -3.35
CA LEU A 1017 -18.64 -16.32 -3.35
C LEU A 1017 -17.50 -15.89 -2.42
N ILE A 1018 -17.38 -16.50 -1.23
CA ILE A 1018 -16.17 -16.39 -0.40
C ILE A 1018 -14.92 -16.83 -1.19
N LYS A 1019 -15.03 -17.92 -1.96
CA LYS A 1019 -13.95 -18.40 -2.83
C LYS A 1019 -13.52 -17.36 -3.86
N GLN A 1020 -14.44 -16.61 -4.48
CA GLN A 1020 -14.08 -15.53 -5.42
C GLN A 1020 -13.36 -14.35 -4.76
N CYS A 1021 -13.65 -14.04 -3.48
CA CYS A 1021 -12.90 -13.07 -2.71
C CYS A 1021 -11.49 -13.59 -2.34
N ILE A 1022 -11.38 -14.85 -1.92
CA ILE A 1022 -10.10 -15.48 -1.53
C ILE A 1022 -9.19 -15.76 -2.74
N GLU A 1023 -9.74 -16.07 -3.92
CA GLU A 1023 -8.96 -16.29 -5.15
C GLU A 1023 -8.25 -15.01 -5.64
N LYS A 1024 -8.73 -13.82 -5.26
CA LYS A 1024 -8.01 -12.54 -5.47
C LYS A 1024 -6.99 -12.21 -4.37
N LEU A 1025 -7.03 -12.91 -3.23
CA LEU A 1025 -6.07 -12.78 -2.11
C LEU A 1025 -4.98 -13.86 -2.12
N TYR A 1026 -4.92 -14.69 -3.15
CA TYR A 1026 -4.10 -15.91 -3.16
C TYR A 1026 -2.60 -15.63 -3.42
N HIS A 1027 -1.90 -15.14 -2.39
CA HIS A 1027 -0.43 -15.17 -2.30
C HIS A 1027 0.01 -15.43 -0.84
N PRO A 1028 1.10 -16.19 -0.58
CA PRO A 1028 1.42 -16.64 0.78
C PRO A 1028 1.91 -15.57 1.76
N HIS A 1029 2.13 -14.33 1.31
CA HIS A 1029 2.76 -13.26 2.10
C HIS A 1029 1.85 -12.02 2.13
N ILE A 1030 1.01 -11.92 3.17
CA ILE A 1030 0.07 -10.81 3.41
C ILE A 1030 0.74 -9.62 4.15
N LEU A 1031 2.03 -9.74 4.50
CA LEU A 1031 2.78 -8.77 5.31
C LEU A 1031 4.02 -8.16 4.64
N GLU A 1032 4.39 -8.61 3.44
CA GLU A 1032 5.50 -8.01 2.68
C GLU A 1032 4.97 -7.16 1.51
N PRO A 1033 5.46 -5.92 1.33
CA PRO A 1033 5.23 -5.21 0.08
C PRO A 1033 5.93 -5.98 -1.04
N LYS A 1034 5.22 -6.27 -2.13
CA LYS A 1034 5.86 -6.83 -3.33
C LYS A 1034 6.93 -5.87 -3.83
N CYS A 1035 8.20 -6.23 -3.63
CA CYS A 1035 9.29 -5.71 -4.46
C CYS A 1035 9.03 -6.18 -5.90
N GLN A 1036 8.32 -5.34 -6.68
CA GLN A 1036 8.46 -5.39 -8.12
C GLN A 1036 9.93 -5.12 -8.41
N PHE A 1037 10.64 -6.11 -8.94
CA PHE A 1037 11.97 -5.89 -9.49
C PHE A 1037 11.86 -4.77 -10.52
N ALA A 1038 12.61 -3.68 -10.29
CA ALA A 1038 12.56 -2.52 -11.16
C ALA A 1038 12.95 -2.92 -12.60
N PRO A 1039 12.34 -2.29 -13.63
CA PRO A 1039 12.78 -2.51 -14.99
C PRO A 1039 14.25 -2.08 -15.13
N PRO A 1040 15.12 -2.88 -15.77
CA PRO A 1040 16.53 -2.56 -15.90
C PRO A 1040 16.72 -1.42 -16.90
N ASN A 1041 16.91 -0.20 -16.39
CA ASN A 1041 17.35 0.94 -17.20
C ASN A 1041 18.78 1.34 -16.84
N GLN A 1042 19.69 0.91 -17.73
CA GLN A 1042 20.93 1.57 -18.12
C GLN A 1042 22.05 1.77 -17.07
N MET A 1043 23.17 1.10 -17.32
CA MET A 1043 24.41 1.82 -17.67
C MET A 1043 25.30 0.96 -18.59
N ASN A 1044 25.41 1.41 -19.85
CA ASN A 1044 26.27 0.93 -20.97
C ASN A 1044 26.12 -0.53 -21.43
#